data_AF-S3CB74-F1
#
_entry.id   AF-S3CB74-F1
#
_cell.length_a   1.000
_cell.length_b   1.000
_cell.length_c   1.000
_cell.angle_alpha   90.00
_cell.angle_beta   90.00
_cell.angle_gamma   90.00
#
_symmetry.space_group_name_H-M   'P 1'
#
loop_
_entity.id
_entity.type
_entity.pdbx_description
1 polymer ?
#
loop_
_entity_poly.entity_id
_entity_poly.type
_entity_poly.pdbx_seq_one_letter_code
_entity_poly.pdbx_strand_id
1 'polypeptide(L)'
;MTDDMSLMLDDGMQGMSGDVPVSLGDVDVDDVDLFGGSVELGLSSHPPPPSKQLLLRVDEQRIRGCCQRIGWSKQGTIAAISEDGQSIDLRYLRADPETAAWGLSQPTSYSQFSAANTPTTFSGGPIVHLAWAATGHPELAVIDSVGRISILAFSITLNRPFPLRSWEADPIDDLNAVVGCYWLPIMPANKQYNLLHGPAIREPQGYRYETAYIHAFGPHHPNPAKSALMCVTSSAKLRLFFSQNSSVVHDTSIELENIASSDDLATHASICSEKGVLLIAMTTASRQLKVVRAVIHWNLPQHQDKPAPHQFSPVMQHKHAASTTWLQRGHEESQLDISSAQISHIEMLPSALPGPNQAWSPPLIITVRNYIPAGPGGLGGANPEPQSIINRWELLSESTPQPLHPAFEQLGFRPTNNSNAQAAIRLNRLAPVILSNKTVISVQTLQNGRALCFLFSDGTSQYRDRFTFEEIFQEPNLARISSLQHAGFELVDPTPCLAVALSPTGCSAAQLCEGGSVKWNTLKYTGPAFAASGPDPYDDILATAREFVEGPKFAYDWILDIVRVLKINVDYSEESHHDQLVRNNSLHLCLSILNHMGFRGEYKKRAFYSKFSMLALNSRNIVILITIASNTPGTLKEKLNPLDEPDVVDALAGCAKWALDLVSYICDCLFGLLEDSKFMSFLSSGGNFNDMVGYLQEKNEVALHLILCSSTRGFLSANVRTFRGLTDPAKLYFADYSVLEVEDDDHSLREKRLKHVQIDVFKRAELAPPRPTNNSSGTSNGHMNSFSQGPPMLRRCVRCAAVMDDISGSGSRPGYQFVLAQQRKCSCSGNWGLIPRTPASA
;
A
#
# COMPACT_ATOMS: atom_id res chain seq x y z
N MET A 1 32.48 -33.31 21.52
CA MET A 1 33.74 -33.71 22.16
C MET A 1 34.36 -32.43 22.68
N THR A 2 33.92 -31.99 23.86
CA THR A 2 34.60 -32.21 25.18
C THR A 2 35.99 -31.60 25.14
N ASP A 3 36.20 -30.42 25.72
CA ASP A 3 36.56 -30.17 27.15
C ASP A 3 37.85 -29.33 27.06
N ASP A 4 38.29 -28.48 27.97
CA ASP A 4 37.80 -28.01 29.27
C ASP A 4 38.55 -26.69 29.55
N MET A 5 38.01 -25.86 30.44
CA MET A 5 38.70 -24.72 31.04
C MET A 5 39.67 -25.18 32.14
N SER A 6 40.68 -24.36 32.46
CA SER A 6 40.95 -24.04 33.87
C SER A 6 41.77 -22.77 34.11
N LEU A 7 41.12 -21.92 34.89
CA LEU A 7 41.53 -20.83 35.77
C LEU A 7 42.87 -20.99 36.52
N MET A 8 43.48 -19.85 36.84
CA MET A 8 44.11 -19.62 38.15
C MET A 8 43.69 -18.25 38.70
N LEU A 9 43.15 -18.29 39.92
CA LEU A 9 42.93 -17.19 40.85
C LEU A 9 44.24 -16.88 41.59
N ASP A 10 44.42 -15.64 42.01
CA ASP A 10 45.25 -15.35 43.18
C ASP A 10 44.63 -14.20 44.02
N ASP A 11 44.69 -14.40 45.33
CA ASP A 11 44.07 -13.67 46.43
C ASP A 11 44.90 -12.44 46.88
N GLY A 12 44.28 -11.49 47.59
CA GLY A 12 45.04 -10.35 48.16
C GLY A 12 44.26 -9.31 48.99
N MET A 13 43.74 -9.73 50.13
CA MET A 13 43.11 -9.04 51.27
C MET A 13 43.48 -7.58 51.68
N GLN A 14 42.43 -6.89 52.19
CA GLN A 14 42.30 -6.07 53.44
C GLN A 14 42.45 -4.52 53.46
N GLY A 15 41.40 -3.87 54.01
CA GLY A 15 41.56 -2.69 54.90
C GLY A 15 40.40 -1.66 55.00
N MET A 16 39.44 -1.89 55.94
CA MET A 16 38.72 -0.97 56.89
C MET A 16 38.19 0.42 56.42
N SER A 17 37.10 1.04 56.90
CA SER A 17 35.99 0.78 57.84
C SER A 17 35.06 2.03 57.83
N GLY A 18 33.76 1.89 58.15
CA GLY A 18 32.87 3.02 58.45
C GLY A 18 31.36 2.70 58.39
N ASP A 19 30.73 2.52 59.56
CA ASP A 19 29.29 2.30 59.83
C ASP A 19 28.40 3.51 59.38
N VAL A 20 27.07 3.44 59.14
CA VAL A 20 25.86 3.18 59.97
C VAL A 20 24.61 3.46 59.03
N PRO A 21 23.31 3.12 59.26
CA PRO A 21 22.59 1.93 59.78
C PRO A 21 21.50 1.37 58.81
N VAL A 22 20.83 0.30 59.25
CA VAL A 22 19.79 -0.53 58.59
C VAL A 22 18.35 -0.14 58.99
N SER A 23 17.40 -0.22 58.04
CA SER A 23 15.98 -0.65 58.21
C SER A 23 15.26 -0.64 56.83
N LEU A 24 14.29 -1.47 56.43
CA LEU A 24 13.91 -2.89 56.56
C LEU A 24 12.59 -3.05 55.75
N GLY A 25 12.44 -4.11 54.95
CA GLY A 25 11.17 -4.52 54.28
C GLY A 25 11.06 -4.09 52.81
N ASP A 26 10.93 -4.94 51.78
CA ASP A 26 10.57 -6.36 51.67
C ASP A 26 11.51 -7.04 50.68
N VAL A 27 12.00 -8.24 51.04
CA VAL A 27 12.60 -9.19 50.09
C VAL A 27 11.68 -10.40 50.12
N ASP A 28 11.03 -10.67 48.99
CA ASP A 28 10.26 -11.89 48.77
C ASP A 28 11.16 -13.10 48.99
N VAL A 29 10.78 -13.91 49.97
CA VAL A 29 11.35 -15.21 50.25
C VAL A 29 10.48 -16.22 49.51
N ASP A 30 10.87 -16.56 48.28
CA ASP A 30 10.42 -17.78 47.63
C ASP A 30 11.63 -18.66 47.32
N ASP A 31 11.43 -19.97 47.50
CA ASP A 31 12.30 -21.10 47.15
C ASP A 31 13.39 -21.52 48.14
N VAL A 32 12.96 -22.08 49.27
CA VAL A 32 13.64 -23.23 49.90
C VAL A 32 12.59 -24.22 50.42
N ASP A 33 12.31 -25.25 49.63
CA ASP A 33 11.48 -26.38 50.05
C ASP A 33 12.32 -27.42 50.82
N LEU A 34 11.99 -27.62 52.09
CA LEU A 34 12.73 -28.45 53.06
C LEU A 34 12.21 -29.90 53.15
N PHE A 35 11.29 -30.33 52.28
CA PHE A 35 10.89 -31.74 52.23
C PHE A 35 10.63 -32.20 50.79
N GLY A 36 11.64 -32.85 50.20
CA GLY A 36 11.58 -33.39 48.85
C GLY A 36 10.33 -34.23 48.55
N GLY A 37 9.48 -33.69 47.69
CA GLY A 37 8.38 -34.38 47.02
C GLY A 37 7.95 -33.55 45.81
N SER A 38 7.96 -34.15 44.62
CA SER A 38 7.50 -33.51 43.39
C SER A 38 6.00 -33.22 43.47
N VAL A 39 5.64 -31.98 43.82
CA VAL A 39 4.29 -31.46 43.61
C VAL A 39 4.29 -30.77 42.25
N GLU A 40 3.62 -31.37 41.27
CA GLU A 40 3.21 -30.66 40.05
C GLU A 40 2.23 -29.55 40.46
N LEU A 41 2.77 -28.37 40.76
CA LEU A 41 2.00 -27.14 40.86
C LEU A 41 1.49 -26.83 39.45
N GLY A 42 0.24 -27.22 39.19
CA GLY A 42 -0.53 -26.74 38.05
C GLY A 42 -0.68 -25.22 38.17
N LEU A 43 0.31 -24.48 37.65
CA LEU A 43 0.21 -23.04 37.44
C LEU A 43 -1.01 -22.81 36.55
N SER A 44 -2.01 -22.11 37.08
CA SER A 44 -3.14 -21.63 36.31
C SER A 44 -2.60 -20.90 35.07
N SER A 45 -2.98 -21.37 33.88
CA SER A 45 -2.59 -20.80 32.59
C SER A 45 -3.32 -19.48 32.31
N HIS A 46 -3.25 -18.53 33.23
CA HIS A 46 -3.80 -17.21 32.99
C HIS A 46 -2.92 -16.48 31.97
N PRO A 47 -3.50 -15.92 30.89
CA PRO A 47 -2.76 -15.11 29.95
C PRO A 47 -2.11 -13.94 30.71
N PRO A 48 -0.87 -13.56 30.33
CA PRO A 48 -0.18 -12.45 30.98
C PRO A 48 -1.03 -11.18 30.88
N PRO A 49 -0.97 -10.31 31.90
CA PRO A 49 -1.74 -9.06 31.89
C PRO A 49 -1.35 -8.21 30.66
N PRO A 50 -2.29 -7.42 30.12
CA PRO A 50 -2.03 -6.56 28.97
C PRO A 50 -0.89 -5.58 29.27
N SER A 51 -0.05 -5.32 28.27
CA SER A 51 1.10 -4.44 28.44
C SER A 51 0.67 -2.99 28.69
N LYS A 52 1.53 -2.23 29.38
CA LYS A 52 1.32 -0.79 29.59
C LYS A 52 1.21 -0.01 28.27
N GLN A 53 1.98 -0.41 27.26
CA GLN A 53 1.93 0.23 25.94
C GLN A 53 0.60 -0.01 25.23
N LEU A 54 0.03 -1.22 25.35
CA LEU A 54 -1.29 -1.53 24.82
C LEU A 54 -2.40 -0.75 25.53
N LEU A 55 -2.33 -0.63 26.86
CA LEU A 55 -3.29 0.17 27.63
C LEU A 55 -3.28 1.64 27.18
N LEU A 56 -2.09 2.26 27.10
CA LEU A 56 -1.93 3.62 26.59
C LEU A 56 -2.46 3.76 25.17
N ARG A 57 -2.20 2.77 24.30
CA ARG A 57 -2.68 2.78 22.93
C ARG A 57 -4.21 2.77 22.86
N VAL A 58 -4.87 1.96 23.67
CA VAL A 58 -6.35 1.91 23.71
C VAL A 58 -6.93 3.19 24.30
N ASP A 59 -6.27 3.78 25.30
CA ASP A 59 -6.68 5.08 25.84
C ASP A 59 -6.57 6.20 24.80
N GLU A 60 -5.51 6.24 23.99
CA GLU A 60 -5.39 7.15 22.86
C GLU A 60 -6.54 7.00 21.86
N GLN A 61 -6.94 5.76 21.56
CA GLN A 61 -8.07 5.48 20.67
C GLN A 61 -9.39 5.95 21.27
N ARG A 62 -9.56 5.90 22.59
CA ARG A 62 -10.79 6.33 23.28
C ARG A 62 -11.01 7.83 23.28
N ILE A 63 -9.93 8.62 23.21
CA ILE A 63 -10.00 10.09 23.25
C ILE A 63 -9.97 10.75 21.87
N ARG A 64 -9.56 10.02 20.81
CA ARG A 64 -9.34 10.58 19.47
C ARG A 64 -9.78 9.61 18.38
N GLY A 65 -10.73 10.02 17.55
CA GLY A 65 -11.16 9.22 16.39
C GLY A 65 -10.10 9.08 15.28
N CYS A 66 -9.29 10.11 15.02
CA CYS A 66 -8.15 10.01 14.11
C CYS A 66 -6.87 9.66 14.88
N CYS A 67 -6.53 8.37 14.93
CA CYS A 67 -5.37 7.87 15.68
C CYS A 67 -4.62 6.73 14.94
N GLN A 68 -4.49 6.81 13.62
CA GLN A 68 -3.90 5.76 12.79
C GLN A 68 -2.37 5.95 12.73
N ARG A 69 -1.62 5.13 13.46
CA ARG A 69 -0.15 5.23 13.58
C ARG A 69 0.63 4.60 12.43
N ILE A 70 0.01 3.74 11.64
CA ILE A 70 0.63 3.08 10.49
C ILE A 70 -0.39 2.99 9.34
N GLY A 71 0.08 3.21 8.12
CA GLY A 71 -0.76 3.14 6.92
C GLY A 71 0.01 2.64 5.72
N TRP A 72 -0.68 1.92 4.82
CA TRP A 72 -0.11 1.36 3.60
C TRP A 72 -0.78 1.98 2.37
N SER A 73 -0.01 2.64 1.52
CA SER A 73 -0.47 3.24 0.27
C SER A 73 -0.78 2.19 -0.80
N LYS A 74 -1.64 2.54 -1.76
CA LYS A 74 -1.91 1.71 -2.94
C LYS A 74 -0.66 1.37 -3.77
N GLN A 75 0.37 2.21 -3.79
CA GLN A 75 1.61 1.91 -4.52
C GLN A 75 2.62 1.05 -3.75
N GLY A 76 2.40 0.80 -2.45
CA GLY A 76 3.29 -0.05 -1.66
C GLY A 76 4.20 0.68 -0.67
N THR A 77 4.13 2.01 -0.56
CA THR A 77 4.75 2.75 0.56
C THR A 77 3.99 2.46 1.85
N ILE A 78 4.72 2.12 2.89
CA ILE A 78 4.26 1.99 4.28
C ILE A 78 4.80 3.22 5.03
N ALA A 79 3.92 3.94 5.71
CA ALA A 79 4.30 5.03 6.60
C ALA A 79 3.91 4.68 8.04
N ALA A 80 4.82 4.87 8.98
CA ALA A 80 4.60 4.69 10.41
C ALA A 80 5.02 5.95 11.18
N ILE A 81 4.28 6.33 12.20
CA ILE A 81 4.66 7.45 13.09
C ILE A 81 5.79 6.99 14.01
N SER A 82 6.87 7.77 14.11
CA SER A 82 7.99 7.48 15.00
C SER A 82 7.55 7.45 16.48
N GLU A 83 8.37 6.86 17.34
CA GLU A 83 8.04 6.70 18.76
C GLU A 83 7.83 8.06 19.47
N ASP A 84 8.62 9.06 19.10
CA ASP A 84 8.54 10.43 19.62
C ASP A 84 7.39 11.26 19.02
N GLY A 85 6.69 10.75 18.01
CA GLY A 85 5.61 11.45 17.32
C GLY A 85 6.03 12.67 16.50
N GLN A 86 7.32 12.90 16.23
CA GLN A 86 7.80 14.08 15.50
C GLN A 86 8.08 13.83 14.01
N SER A 87 8.19 12.56 13.63
CA SER A 87 8.53 12.16 12.26
C SER A 87 7.68 10.99 11.81
N ILE A 88 7.77 10.68 10.51
CA ILE A 88 7.26 9.43 9.96
C ILE A 88 8.42 8.63 9.38
N ASP A 89 8.37 7.32 9.57
CA ASP A 89 9.25 6.36 8.94
C ASP A 89 8.58 5.77 7.70
N LEU A 90 9.24 5.93 6.55
CA LEU A 90 8.81 5.41 5.27
C LEU A 90 9.53 4.11 4.95
N ARG A 91 8.76 3.07 4.64
CA ARG A 91 9.24 1.74 4.26
C ARG A 91 8.49 1.22 3.04
N TYR A 92 9.01 0.18 2.40
CA TYR A 92 8.38 -0.49 1.28
C TYR A 92 8.89 -1.93 1.16
N LEU A 93 8.13 -2.79 0.50
CA LEU A 93 8.58 -4.14 0.17
C LEU A 93 9.58 -4.08 -0.98
N ARG A 94 10.63 -4.89 -0.90
CA ARG A 94 11.59 -5.06 -2.00
C ARG A 94 12.15 -6.47 -2.06
N ALA A 95 12.48 -6.90 -3.27
CA ALA A 95 13.34 -8.04 -3.51
C ALA A 95 14.79 -7.67 -3.19
N ASP A 96 15.47 -8.55 -2.47
CA ASP A 96 16.89 -8.48 -2.19
C ASP A 96 17.71 -8.70 -3.48
N PRO A 97 18.71 -7.85 -3.77
CA PRO A 97 19.49 -7.96 -5.01
C PRO A 97 20.35 -9.22 -5.11
N GLU A 98 20.73 -9.85 -4.00
CA GLU A 98 21.61 -11.02 -4.02
C GLU A 98 20.84 -12.34 -4.08
N THR A 99 19.69 -12.39 -3.40
CA THR A 99 18.91 -13.60 -3.18
C THR A 99 17.56 -13.61 -3.89
N ALA A 100 17.06 -12.44 -4.30
CA ALA A 100 15.68 -12.22 -4.76
C ALA A 100 14.61 -12.63 -3.73
N ALA A 101 14.97 -12.75 -2.44
CA ALA A 101 14.01 -12.89 -1.35
C ALA A 101 13.31 -11.55 -1.08
N TRP A 102 12.04 -11.57 -0.72
CA TRP A 102 11.32 -10.35 -0.36
C TRP A 102 11.58 -9.97 1.09
N GLY A 103 11.71 -8.68 1.35
CA GLY A 103 11.86 -8.13 2.68
C GLY A 103 11.36 -6.69 2.77
N LEU A 104 11.24 -6.21 4.00
CA LEU A 104 10.93 -4.82 4.28
C LEU A 104 12.18 -3.95 4.14
N SER A 105 12.06 -2.78 3.53
CA SER A 105 13.17 -1.82 3.44
C SER A 105 13.57 -1.31 4.83
N GLN A 106 14.80 -0.78 4.90
CA GLN A 106 15.20 0.06 6.02
C GLN A 106 14.32 1.32 6.08
N PRO A 107 14.09 1.90 7.28
CA PRO A 107 13.27 3.08 7.44
C PRO A 107 13.97 4.29 6.80
N THR A 108 13.20 5.11 6.09
CA THR A 108 13.60 6.46 5.67
C THR A 108 12.77 7.46 6.48
N SER A 109 13.39 8.12 7.45
CA SER A 109 12.69 9.10 8.30
C SER A 109 12.43 10.40 7.54
N TYR A 110 11.25 10.98 7.76
CA TYR A 110 10.82 12.26 7.20
C TYR A 110 10.16 13.13 8.28
N SER A 111 10.64 14.36 8.43
CA SER A 111 10.20 15.31 9.47
C SER A 111 9.92 16.74 8.93
N GLN A 112 9.95 16.93 7.61
CA GLN A 112 9.85 18.26 6.99
C GLN A 112 8.38 18.64 6.66
N PHE A 113 7.55 18.80 7.69
CA PHE A 113 6.12 19.16 7.52
C PHE A 113 5.85 20.67 7.49
N SER A 114 6.85 21.48 7.88
CA SER A 114 6.85 22.95 7.81
C SER A 114 7.65 23.45 6.61
N ALA A 115 7.33 24.64 6.09
CA ALA A 115 8.06 25.24 4.96
C ALA A 115 9.44 25.78 5.38
N ALA A 116 9.60 26.19 6.64
CA ALA A 116 10.89 26.46 7.22
C ALA A 116 11.62 25.15 7.53
N ASN A 117 12.90 25.03 7.14
CA ASN A 117 13.82 23.94 7.54
C ASN A 117 14.08 23.89 9.07
N THR A 118 13.15 24.39 9.88
CA THR A 118 13.13 24.22 11.33
C THR A 118 12.58 22.82 11.63
N PRO A 119 13.25 22.02 12.49
CA PRO A 119 12.66 20.82 13.04
C PRO A 119 11.28 21.15 13.59
N THR A 120 10.31 20.25 13.44
CA THR A 120 8.96 20.40 13.98
C THR A 120 9.05 20.90 15.42
N THR A 121 8.74 22.18 15.65
CA THR A 121 8.63 22.66 17.01
C THR A 121 7.40 22.00 17.61
N PHE A 122 7.52 21.48 18.83
CA PHE A 122 6.45 20.85 19.61
C PHE A 122 5.22 21.74 19.87
N SER A 123 5.18 22.94 19.29
CA SER A 123 4.12 23.92 19.46
C SER A 123 2.71 23.38 19.11
N GLY A 124 2.58 22.43 18.18
CA GLY A 124 1.30 21.78 17.85
C GLY A 124 1.18 20.29 18.23
N GLY A 125 2.04 19.81 19.13
CA GLY A 125 1.98 18.44 19.63
C GLY A 125 2.44 17.34 18.63
N PRO A 126 2.35 16.06 19.02
CA PRO A 126 2.82 14.94 18.21
C PRO A 126 1.89 14.63 17.03
N ILE A 127 2.45 13.98 16.00
CA ILE A 127 1.71 13.36 14.91
C ILE A 127 0.87 12.20 15.50
N VAL A 128 -0.42 12.15 15.17
CA VAL A 128 -1.35 11.14 15.70
C VAL A 128 -2.04 10.32 14.62
N HIS A 129 -2.10 10.81 13.37
CA HIS A 129 -2.85 10.14 12.32
C HIS A 129 -2.21 10.25 10.93
N LEU A 130 -2.26 9.14 10.20
CA LEU A 130 -1.82 9.01 8.82
C LEU A 130 -3.00 8.54 7.95
N ALA A 131 -3.30 9.24 6.86
CA ALA A 131 -4.36 8.86 5.92
C ALA A 131 -3.90 8.91 4.46
N TRP A 132 -3.89 7.76 3.81
CA TRP A 132 -3.52 7.62 2.39
C TRP A 132 -4.71 7.86 1.46
N ALA A 133 -4.49 8.66 0.41
CA ALA A 133 -5.39 8.74 -0.72
C ALA A 133 -5.37 7.44 -1.53
N ALA A 134 -6.55 6.98 -1.95
CA ALA A 134 -6.72 5.77 -2.74
C ALA A 134 -6.40 5.96 -4.26
N THR A 135 -5.39 6.77 -4.57
CA THR A 135 -5.00 7.25 -5.91
C THR A 135 -3.85 6.46 -6.55
N GLY A 136 -3.76 6.56 -7.88
CA GLY A 136 -2.62 6.06 -8.64
C GLY A 136 -1.34 6.87 -8.44
N HIS A 137 -1.42 8.05 -7.81
CA HIS A 137 -0.31 8.87 -7.33
C HIS A 137 -0.54 9.15 -5.84
N PRO A 138 0.04 8.34 -4.93
CA PRO A 138 -0.42 8.32 -3.56
C PRO A 138 -0.05 9.62 -2.87
N GLU A 139 -1.08 10.18 -2.24
CA GLU A 139 -0.99 11.36 -1.38
C GLU A 139 -1.20 10.89 0.06
N LEU A 140 -0.39 11.39 0.99
CA LEU A 140 -0.47 11.09 2.41
C LEU A 140 -0.82 12.37 3.16
N ALA A 141 -1.92 12.34 3.90
CA ALA A 141 -2.21 13.33 4.92
C ALA A 141 -1.54 12.92 6.23
N VAL A 142 -0.76 13.83 6.80
CA VAL A 142 -0.10 13.71 8.11
C VAL A 142 -0.74 14.72 9.04
N ILE A 143 -1.30 14.25 10.15
CA ILE A 143 -2.13 15.05 11.05
C ILE A 143 -1.58 14.97 12.47
N ASP A 144 -1.41 16.12 13.12
CA ASP A 144 -1.00 16.19 14.52
C ASP A 144 -2.18 16.29 15.50
N SER A 145 -1.86 16.25 16.79
CA SER A 145 -2.85 16.21 17.86
C SER A 145 -3.73 17.46 17.96
N VAL A 146 -3.27 18.61 17.45
CA VAL A 146 -4.04 19.88 17.47
C VAL A 146 -4.76 20.15 16.15
N GLY A 147 -4.60 19.28 15.14
CA GLY A 147 -5.36 19.32 13.89
C GLY A 147 -4.70 20.09 12.74
N ARG A 148 -3.39 20.34 12.81
CA ARG A 148 -2.62 20.82 11.66
C ARG A 148 -2.38 19.66 10.68
N ILE A 149 -2.42 19.94 9.38
CA ILE A 149 -2.41 18.91 8.33
C ILE A 149 -1.29 19.18 7.31
N SER A 150 -0.38 18.24 7.09
CA SER A 150 0.52 18.27 5.94
C SER A 150 0.07 17.25 4.89
N ILE A 151 0.16 17.60 3.60
CA ILE A 151 -0.13 16.68 2.50
C ILE A 151 1.13 16.45 1.70
N LEU A 152 1.52 15.18 1.57
CA LEU A 152 2.72 14.72 0.89
C LEU A 152 2.35 13.91 -0.36
N ALA A 153 3.09 14.06 -1.45
CA ALA A 153 2.92 13.28 -2.67
C ALA A 153 4.14 12.40 -2.98
N PHE A 154 3.89 11.17 -3.43
CA PHE A 154 4.92 10.20 -3.79
C PHE A 154 4.88 9.95 -5.31
N SER A 155 5.48 10.87 -6.06
CA SER A 155 5.33 10.90 -7.53
C SER A 155 6.34 10.03 -8.28
N ILE A 156 7.49 9.72 -7.67
CA ILE A 156 8.65 9.10 -8.35
C ILE A 156 9.18 7.90 -7.56
N THR A 157 9.43 8.08 -6.26
CA THR A 157 10.02 7.06 -5.39
C THR A 157 9.15 6.82 -4.17
N LEU A 158 9.18 5.60 -3.64
CA LEU A 158 8.32 5.18 -2.52
C LEU A 158 8.69 5.81 -1.18
N ASN A 159 9.94 6.23 -0.98
CA ASN A 159 10.47 6.70 0.31
C ASN A 159 10.96 8.15 0.31
N ARG A 160 10.70 8.92 -0.75
CA ARG A 160 11.01 10.35 -0.80
C ARG A 160 9.76 11.12 -1.24
N PRO A 161 9.01 11.69 -0.29
CA PRO A 161 7.83 12.49 -0.59
C PRO A 161 8.20 13.90 -1.06
N PHE A 162 7.24 14.55 -1.71
CA PHE A 162 7.25 15.98 -2.01
C PHE A 162 6.07 16.65 -1.29
N PRO A 163 6.28 17.73 -0.51
CA PRO A 163 5.18 18.41 0.17
C PRO A 163 4.29 19.14 -0.84
N LEU A 164 2.98 18.84 -0.83
CA LEU A 164 1.94 19.56 -1.56
C LEU A 164 1.31 20.67 -0.71
N ARG A 165 1.28 20.48 0.61
CA ARG A 165 0.76 21.43 1.60
C ARG A 165 1.58 21.34 2.88
N SER A 166 2.08 22.48 3.37
CA SER A 166 2.63 22.60 4.72
C SER A 166 1.51 22.91 5.72
N TRP A 167 1.73 22.53 6.96
CA TRP A 167 0.77 22.70 8.05
C TRP A 167 0.92 24.02 8.82
N GLU A 168 1.80 24.92 8.35
CA GLU A 168 2.22 26.14 9.05
C GLU A 168 1.10 27.18 9.16
N ALA A 169 0.20 27.22 8.18
CA ALA A 169 -0.95 28.12 8.17
C ALA A 169 -2.12 27.64 9.05
N ASP A 170 -2.05 26.42 9.60
CA ASP A 170 -3.12 25.89 10.45
C ASP A 170 -3.01 26.46 11.88
N PRO A 171 -4.14 26.85 12.49
CA PRO A 171 -4.15 27.31 13.87
C PRO A 171 -3.77 26.20 14.85
N ILE A 172 -3.12 26.58 15.94
CA ILE A 172 -2.79 25.68 17.06
C ILE A 172 -3.90 25.83 18.10
N ASP A 173 -4.89 24.95 18.05
CA ASP A 173 -6.04 24.94 18.95
C ASP A 173 -6.64 23.53 19.00
N ASP A 174 -6.79 22.95 20.19
CA ASP A 174 -7.33 21.60 20.40
C ASP A 174 -8.76 21.42 19.88
N LEU A 175 -9.52 22.52 19.72
CA LEU A 175 -10.83 22.51 19.06
C LEU A 175 -10.75 22.18 17.56
N ASN A 176 -9.56 22.28 16.95
CA ASN A 176 -9.33 21.89 15.57
C ASN A 176 -8.79 20.47 15.43
N ALA A 177 -8.54 19.75 16.53
CA ALA A 177 -8.10 18.36 16.51
C ALA A 177 -9.02 17.54 15.60
N VAL A 178 -8.44 16.82 14.64
CA VAL A 178 -9.21 16.06 13.67
C VAL A 178 -9.71 14.78 14.34
N VAL A 179 -11.01 14.50 14.23
CA VAL A 179 -11.67 13.32 14.83
C VAL A 179 -12.24 12.36 13.78
N GLY A 180 -12.31 12.79 12.51
CA GLY A 180 -12.63 11.94 11.37
C GLY A 180 -11.96 12.44 10.10
N CYS A 181 -11.54 11.52 9.25
CA CYS A 181 -10.76 11.80 8.05
C CYS A 181 -11.19 10.88 6.90
N TYR A 182 -11.35 11.42 5.70
CA TYR A 182 -11.81 10.66 4.53
C TYR A 182 -11.34 11.25 3.22
N TRP A 183 -10.69 10.45 2.39
CA TRP A 183 -10.36 10.81 1.02
C TRP A 183 -11.53 10.49 0.10
N LEU A 184 -11.96 11.46 -0.72
CA LEU A 184 -13.01 11.24 -1.71
C LEU A 184 -12.61 10.13 -2.68
N PRO A 185 -13.54 9.22 -3.04
CA PRO A 185 -13.26 8.17 -4.00
C PRO A 185 -12.96 8.78 -5.37
N ILE A 186 -12.14 8.10 -6.14
CA ILE A 186 -11.81 8.51 -7.52
C ILE A 186 -12.91 8.01 -8.44
N MET A 187 -13.26 8.83 -9.43
CA MET A 187 -14.18 8.45 -10.49
C MET A 187 -13.59 7.26 -11.28
N PRO A 188 -14.25 6.08 -11.32
CA PRO A 188 -13.78 4.97 -12.13
C PRO A 188 -13.80 5.34 -13.63
N ALA A 189 -12.94 4.69 -14.43
CA ALA A 189 -12.92 4.90 -15.88
C ALA A 189 -14.28 4.59 -16.55
N ASN A 190 -14.97 3.56 -16.07
CA ASN A 190 -16.33 3.18 -16.51
C ASN A 190 -17.45 4.00 -15.84
N LYS A 191 -17.09 5.09 -15.13
CA LYS A 191 -17.94 6.13 -14.50
C LYS A 191 -18.97 5.69 -13.46
N GLN A 192 -19.36 4.42 -13.38
CA GLN A 192 -20.44 3.96 -12.49
C GLN A 192 -20.06 2.78 -11.59
N TYR A 193 -19.08 1.96 -12.00
CA TYR A 193 -18.77 0.69 -11.32
C TYR A 193 -17.28 0.47 -11.14
N ASN A 194 -16.92 -0.03 -9.97
CA ASN A 194 -15.70 -0.77 -9.73
C ASN A 194 -15.90 -2.22 -10.19
N LEU A 195 -14.95 -2.74 -10.96
CA LEU A 195 -14.95 -4.15 -11.36
C LEU A 195 -14.22 -4.98 -10.31
N LEU A 196 -14.81 -6.12 -9.97
CA LEU A 196 -14.18 -7.16 -9.16
C LEU A 196 -14.14 -8.45 -9.98
N HIS A 197 -12.93 -8.97 -10.20
CA HIS A 197 -12.72 -10.26 -10.85
C HIS A 197 -12.84 -11.37 -9.81
N GLY A 198 -13.78 -12.28 -10.01
CA GLY A 198 -14.13 -13.36 -9.08
C GLY A 198 -15.58 -13.29 -8.60
N PRO A 199 -16.02 -14.32 -7.84
CA PRO A 199 -15.22 -15.45 -7.38
C PRO A 199 -14.86 -16.45 -8.49
N ALA A 200 -13.80 -17.22 -8.25
CA ALA A 200 -13.49 -18.43 -9.00
C ALA A 200 -14.36 -19.58 -8.47
N ILE A 201 -15.12 -20.23 -9.34
CA ILE A 201 -16.04 -21.32 -9.02
C ILE A 201 -15.49 -22.60 -9.60
N ARG A 202 -15.39 -23.63 -8.77
CA ARG A 202 -14.86 -24.94 -9.18
C ARG A 202 -15.83 -25.62 -10.15
N GLU A 203 -15.29 -26.07 -11.27
CA GLU A 203 -15.96 -26.85 -12.31
C GLU A 203 -15.14 -28.12 -12.62
N PRO A 204 -15.69 -29.12 -13.33
CA PRO A 204 -14.97 -30.36 -13.63
C PRO A 204 -13.65 -30.17 -14.40
N GLN A 205 -13.56 -29.10 -15.21
CA GLN A 205 -12.40 -28.81 -16.08
C GLN A 205 -11.45 -27.73 -15.50
N GLY A 206 -11.71 -27.21 -14.30
CA GLY A 206 -10.91 -26.13 -13.69
C GLY A 206 -11.77 -25.14 -12.91
N TYR A 207 -11.42 -23.85 -12.97
CA TYR A 207 -12.21 -22.79 -12.36
C TYR A 207 -12.85 -21.90 -13.42
N ARG A 208 -14.13 -21.58 -13.23
CA ARG A 208 -14.82 -20.50 -13.95
C ARG A 208 -14.77 -19.23 -13.10
N TYR A 209 -14.40 -18.12 -13.72
CA TYR A 209 -14.27 -16.84 -13.04
C TYR A 209 -15.48 -15.95 -13.33
N GLU A 210 -16.16 -15.49 -12.27
CA GLU A 210 -17.23 -14.50 -12.38
C GLU A 210 -16.68 -13.07 -12.39
N THR A 211 -17.51 -12.10 -12.78
CA THR A 211 -17.19 -10.68 -12.67
C THR A 211 -18.33 -9.99 -11.94
N ALA A 212 -18.01 -9.30 -10.85
CA ALA A 212 -18.97 -8.52 -10.08
C ALA A 212 -18.75 -7.03 -10.32
N TYR A 213 -19.85 -6.29 -10.40
CA TYR A 213 -19.86 -4.83 -10.56
C TYR A 213 -20.31 -4.20 -9.25
N ILE A 214 -19.45 -3.39 -8.65
CA ILE A 214 -19.73 -2.71 -7.38
C ILE A 214 -19.90 -1.23 -7.69
N HIS A 215 -21.05 -0.66 -7.32
CA HIS A 215 -21.32 0.75 -7.58
C HIS A 215 -20.26 1.63 -6.92
N ALA A 216 -19.72 2.57 -7.69
CA ALA A 216 -18.80 3.58 -7.19
C ALA A 216 -19.58 4.85 -6.85
N PHE A 217 -19.91 5.03 -5.58
CA PHE A 217 -20.59 6.24 -5.13
C PHE A 217 -19.63 7.42 -5.01
N GLY A 218 -20.07 8.58 -5.50
CA GLY A 218 -19.45 9.87 -5.22
C GLY A 218 -19.97 10.49 -3.91
N PRO A 219 -19.53 11.71 -3.58
CA PRO A 219 -19.00 12.71 -4.51
C PRO A 219 -17.54 12.46 -4.92
N HIS A 220 -17.18 12.96 -6.11
CA HIS A 220 -15.83 12.89 -6.67
C HIS A 220 -15.27 14.29 -6.88
N HIS A 221 -13.94 14.39 -6.89
CA HIS A 221 -13.28 15.58 -7.40
C HIS A 221 -13.56 15.74 -8.92
N PRO A 222 -13.76 16.97 -9.45
CA PRO A 222 -14.10 17.17 -10.87
C PRO A 222 -13.01 16.69 -11.83
N ASN A 223 -11.75 16.78 -11.42
CA ASN A 223 -10.63 16.14 -12.11
C ASN A 223 -10.57 14.65 -11.71
N PRO A 224 -10.79 13.71 -12.65
CA PRO A 224 -10.87 12.27 -12.35
C PRO A 224 -9.53 11.64 -11.95
N ALA A 225 -8.39 12.34 -12.09
CA ALA A 225 -7.09 11.86 -11.64
C ALA A 225 -6.77 12.26 -10.18
N LYS A 226 -7.61 13.08 -9.55
CA LYS A 226 -7.37 13.69 -8.25
C LYS A 226 -8.41 13.24 -7.22
N SER A 227 -8.00 13.22 -5.96
CA SER A 227 -8.90 13.09 -4.82
C SER A 227 -8.95 14.41 -4.04
N ALA A 228 -9.80 14.49 -3.02
CA ALA A 228 -9.86 15.57 -2.07
C ALA A 228 -10.02 15.00 -0.66
N LEU A 229 -9.47 15.67 0.34
CA LEU A 229 -9.47 15.22 1.72
C LEU A 229 -10.57 15.94 2.51
N MET A 230 -11.41 15.18 3.20
CA MET A 230 -12.42 15.67 4.13
C MET A 230 -11.95 15.41 5.56
N CYS A 231 -12.08 16.40 6.43
CA CYS A 231 -11.78 16.26 7.86
C CYS A 231 -12.92 16.82 8.72
N VAL A 232 -13.25 16.13 9.81
CA VAL A 232 -14.13 16.62 10.87
C VAL A 232 -13.28 16.96 12.07
N THR A 233 -13.45 18.15 12.64
CA THR A 233 -12.76 18.59 13.87
C THR A 233 -13.55 18.24 15.13
N SER A 234 -12.89 18.27 16.29
CA SER A 234 -13.54 18.15 17.61
C SER A 234 -14.60 19.23 17.83
N SER A 235 -14.41 20.41 17.23
CA SER A 235 -15.42 21.47 17.14
C SER A 235 -16.54 21.24 16.11
N ALA A 236 -16.74 20.01 15.64
CA ALA A 236 -17.78 19.65 14.65
C ALA A 236 -17.74 20.48 13.36
N LYS A 237 -16.54 20.93 12.95
CA LYS A 237 -16.33 21.64 11.68
C LYS A 237 -15.91 20.65 10.59
N LEU A 238 -16.59 20.71 9.44
CA LEU A 238 -16.21 19.95 8.25
C LEU A 238 -15.27 20.79 7.38
N ARG A 239 -14.05 20.31 7.18
CA ARG A 239 -13.04 20.92 6.30
C ARG A 239 -12.86 20.06 5.04
N LEU A 240 -12.73 20.71 3.90
CA LEU A 240 -12.42 20.11 2.60
C LEU A 240 -11.10 20.69 2.10
N PHE A 241 -10.10 19.83 1.87
CA PHE A 241 -8.84 20.16 1.21
C PHE A 241 -8.85 19.58 -0.20
N PHE A 242 -8.62 20.42 -1.21
CA PHE A 242 -8.74 20.04 -2.61
C PHE A 242 -7.65 20.70 -3.44
N SER A 243 -7.14 20.00 -4.45
CA SER A 243 -6.11 20.57 -5.32
C SER A 243 -6.71 21.16 -6.60
N GLN A 244 -6.29 22.37 -6.94
CA GLN A 244 -6.62 22.99 -8.22
C GLN A 244 -5.91 22.24 -9.36
N ASN A 245 -6.22 22.59 -10.61
CA ASN A 245 -5.47 22.06 -11.76
C ASN A 245 -3.98 22.44 -11.73
N SER A 246 -3.61 23.51 -11.02
CA SER A 246 -2.21 23.89 -10.73
C SER A 246 -1.51 23.00 -9.70
N SER A 247 -2.20 22.02 -9.11
CA SER A 247 -1.74 21.16 -8.01
C SER A 247 -1.48 21.85 -6.67
N VAL A 248 -1.78 23.14 -6.56
CA VAL A 248 -1.86 23.83 -5.27
C VAL A 248 -3.09 23.34 -4.50
N VAL A 249 -2.91 23.00 -3.22
CA VAL A 249 -3.99 22.59 -2.32
C VAL A 249 -4.61 23.83 -1.66
N HIS A 250 -5.93 23.94 -1.73
CA HIS A 250 -6.73 24.93 -1.02
C HIS A 250 -7.67 24.24 -0.03
N ASP A 251 -8.17 24.98 0.95
CA ASP A 251 -9.19 24.49 1.87
C ASP A 251 -10.41 25.41 1.99
N THR A 252 -11.54 24.81 2.35
CA THR A 252 -12.81 25.47 2.68
C THR A 252 -13.49 24.69 3.81
N SER A 253 -14.42 25.32 4.53
CA SER A 253 -15.03 24.67 5.69
C SER A 253 -16.43 25.16 6.01
N ILE A 254 -17.21 24.31 6.69
CA ILE A 254 -18.52 24.63 7.25
C ILE A 254 -18.64 24.07 8.66
N GLU A 255 -19.45 24.70 9.50
CA GLU A 255 -19.82 24.18 10.81
C GLU A 255 -20.98 23.18 10.65
N LEU A 256 -20.86 21.98 11.22
CA LEU A 256 -21.92 20.95 11.18
C LEU A 256 -22.88 21.05 12.36
N GLU A 257 -22.37 21.53 13.50
CA GLU A 257 -23.13 21.64 14.73
C GLU A 257 -22.57 22.77 15.59
N ASN A 258 -23.45 23.50 16.27
CA ASN A 258 -23.07 24.55 17.19
C ASN A 258 -22.73 23.93 18.55
N ILE A 259 -21.52 24.20 19.04
CA ILE A 259 -21.00 23.65 20.28
C ILE A 259 -21.19 24.67 21.39
N ALA A 260 -22.15 24.38 22.27
CA ALA A 260 -22.46 25.23 23.41
C ALA A 260 -21.70 24.82 24.68
N SER A 261 -21.22 23.57 24.75
CA SER A 261 -20.54 23.00 25.91
C SER A 261 -19.41 22.03 25.52
N SER A 262 -18.51 21.74 26.47
CA SER A 262 -17.48 20.70 26.30
C SER A 262 -18.06 19.32 26.05
N ASP A 263 -19.29 19.07 26.53
CA ASP A 263 -19.99 17.80 26.36
C ASP A 263 -20.51 17.62 24.91
N ASP A 264 -20.58 18.69 24.13
CA ASP A 264 -20.99 18.67 22.72
C ASP A 264 -19.81 18.41 21.76
N LEU A 265 -18.57 18.43 22.25
CA LEU A 265 -17.38 18.20 21.44
C LEU A 265 -17.44 16.82 20.78
N ALA A 266 -17.15 16.78 19.48
CA ALA A 266 -17.01 15.54 18.74
C ALA A 266 -15.71 14.84 19.17
N THR A 267 -15.79 13.53 19.41
CA THR A 267 -14.66 12.68 19.83
C THR A 267 -14.20 11.77 18.69
N HIS A 268 -15.16 11.25 17.92
CA HIS A 268 -14.92 10.41 16.76
C HIS A 268 -15.86 10.79 15.63
N ALA A 269 -15.39 10.66 14.40
CA ALA A 269 -16.23 10.76 13.22
C ALA A 269 -15.78 9.81 12.12
N SER A 270 -16.74 9.29 11.34
CA SER A 270 -16.49 8.53 10.12
C SER A 270 -17.35 9.08 8.99
N ILE A 271 -16.77 9.13 7.79
CA ILE A 271 -17.39 9.71 6.60
C ILE A 271 -17.44 8.62 5.52
N CYS A 272 -18.55 8.53 4.80
CA CYS A 272 -18.63 7.71 3.60
C CYS A 272 -19.40 8.41 2.47
N SER A 273 -19.15 7.96 1.24
CA SER A 273 -19.84 8.40 0.03
C SER A 273 -21.09 7.56 -0.23
N GLU A 274 -22.28 8.18 -0.23
CA GLU A 274 -23.57 7.54 -0.45
C GLU A 274 -24.30 8.26 -1.59
N LYS A 275 -24.44 7.59 -2.75
CA LYS A 275 -25.29 8.09 -3.86
C LYS A 275 -25.08 9.57 -4.22
N GLY A 276 -23.84 10.06 -4.18
CA GLY A 276 -23.49 11.44 -4.54
C GLY A 276 -23.50 12.44 -3.39
N VAL A 277 -23.86 12.00 -2.17
CA VAL A 277 -23.75 12.79 -0.93
C VAL A 277 -22.74 12.16 0.01
N LEU A 278 -22.31 12.93 1.02
CA LEU A 278 -21.51 12.41 2.13
C LEU A 278 -22.42 12.12 3.32
N LEU A 279 -22.26 10.93 3.91
CA LEU A 279 -22.80 10.61 5.23
C LEU A 279 -21.68 10.74 6.24
N ILE A 280 -21.94 11.47 7.32
CA ILE A 280 -20.99 11.75 8.39
C ILE A 280 -21.62 11.28 9.68
N ALA A 281 -21.05 10.24 10.31
CA ALA A 281 -21.42 9.80 11.64
C ALA A 281 -20.43 10.40 12.64
N MET A 282 -20.92 11.04 13.70
CA MET A 282 -20.11 11.69 14.73
C MET A 282 -20.57 11.26 16.12
N THR A 283 -19.63 11.05 17.04
CA THR A 283 -19.94 10.80 18.44
C THR A 283 -19.42 11.93 19.33
N THR A 284 -20.23 12.34 20.30
CA THR A 284 -19.88 13.43 21.23
C THR A 284 -19.39 12.90 22.57
N ALA A 285 -18.75 13.77 23.36
CA ALA A 285 -18.37 13.48 24.75
C ALA A 285 -19.60 13.14 25.64
N SER A 286 -20.77 13.75 25.37
CA SER A 286 -22.09 13.43 25.94
C SER A 286 -22.72 12.11 25.47
N ARG A 287 -21.95 11.25 24.81
CA ARG A 287 -22.36 9.92 24.34
C ARG A 287 -23.51 9.93 23.31
N GLN A 288 -23.63 11.02 22.56
CA GLN A 288 -24.57 11.09 21.43
C GLN A 288 -23.90 10.58 20.17
N LEU A 289 -24.64 9.86 19.33
CA LEU A 289 -24.32 9.50 17.96
C LEU A 289 -25.22 10.31 17.04
N LYS A 290 -24.61 11.14 16.20
CA LYS A 290 -25.28 12.05 15.28
C LYS A 290 -24.88 11.72 13.86
N VAL A 291 -25.82 11.84 12.93
CA VAL A 291 -25.61 11.60 11.51
C VAL A 291 -25.98 12.85 10.73
N VAL A 292 -25.05 13.32 9.92
CA VAL A 292 -25.20 14.49 9.06
C VAL A 292 -25.04 14.08 7.60
N ARG A 293 -25.87 14.64 6.73
CA ARG A 293 -25.73 14.56 5.28
C ARG A 293 -25.08 15.82 4.77
N ALA A 294 -24.00 15.71 3.99
CA ALA A 294 -23.33 16.85 3.38
C ALA A 294 -23.22 16.69 1.85
N VAL A 295 -23.23 17.81 1.13
CA VAL A 295 -23.13 17.88 -0.33
C VAL A 295 -22.02 18.86 -0.70
N ILE A 296 -21.22 18.53 -1.71
CA ILE A 296 -20.19 19.40 -2.26
C ILE A 296 -20.66 19.94 -3.62
N HIS A 297 -20.77 21.26 -3.72
CA HIS A 297 -21.02 21.96 -4.98
C HIS A 297 -19.72 22.57 -5.49
N TRP A 298 -19.12 21.95 -6.52
CA TRP A 298 -17.82 22.38 -7.05
C TRP A 298 -17.82 23.69 -7.86
N ASN A 299 -19.00 24.24 -8.16
CA ASN A 299 -19.22 25.52 -8.88
C ASN A 299 -18.37 25.66 -10.15
N LEU A 300 -18.53 24.72 -11.09
CA LEU A 300 -17.87 24.77 -12.39
C LEU A 300 -18.47 25.89 -13.27
N PRO A 301 -17.65 26.76 -13.89
CA PRO A 301 -18.17 27.78 -14.82
C PRO A 301 -18.85 27.13 -16.03
N GLN A 302 -20.12 27.46 -16.28
CA GLN A 302 -20.82 27.06 -17.51
C GLN A 302 -20.39 27.99 -18.65
N HIS A 303 -19.78 27.42 -19.70
CA HIS A 303 -19.44 28.07 -20.98
C HIS A 303 -18.46 29.26 -20.96
N GLN A 304 -17.22 29.04 -21.42
CA GLN A 304 -16.44 30.07 -22.13
C GLN A 304 -15.68 29.42 -23.30
N ASP A 305 -15.79 30.02 -24.49
CA ASP A 305 -15.15 29.61 -25.76
C ASP A 305 -13.61 29.83 -25.80
N LYS A 306 -12.94 29.99 -24.65
CA LYS A 306 -11.48 30.12 -24.56
C LYS A 306 -10.92 29.27 -23.40
N PRO A 307 -9.77 28.60 -23.59
CA PRO A 307 -9.20 27.71 -22.58
C PRO A 307 -8.46 28.52 -21.51
N ALA A 308 -9.20 29.08 -20.55
CA ALA A 308 -8.61 29.53 -19.28
C ALA A 308 -8.57 28.34 -18.30
N PRO A 309 -7.53 28.22 -17.45
CA PRO A 309 -7.47 27.13 -16.47
C PRO A 309 -8.66 27.24 -15.50
N HIS A 310 -9.53 26.22 -15.51
CA HIS A 310 -10.69 26.16 -14.63
C HIS A 310 -10.26 26.18 -13.16
N GLN A 311 -10.66 27.22 -12.43
CA GLN A 311 -10.48 27.33 -10.99
C GLN A 311 -11.76 26.84 -10.28
N PHE A 312 -11.62 25.87 -9.39
CA PHE A 312 -12.72 25.34 -8.59
C PHE A 312 -13.00 26.22 -7.38
N SER A 313 -14.27 26.45 -7.04
CA SER A 313 -14.68 27.16 -5.83
C SER A 313 -15.76 26.34 -5.10
N PRO A 314 -15.37 25.24 -4.44
CA PRO A 314 -16.32 24.34 -3.82
C PRO A 314 -17.04 25.01 -2.64
N VAL A 315 -18.36 24.82 -2.58
CA VAL A 315 -19.22 25.22 -1.47
C VAL A 315 -19.88 23.96 -0.92
N MET A 316 -19.85 23.80 0.41
CA MET A 316 -20.48 22.68 1.08
C MET A 316 -21.80 23.10 1.73
N GLN A 317 -22.78 22.21 1.70
CA GLN A 317 -24.05 22.35 2.41
C GLN A 317 -24.33 21.09 3.20
N HIS A 318 -24.99 21.19 4.35
CA HIS A 318 -25.30 20.04 5.19
C HIS A 318 -26.72 20.08 5.75
N LYS A 319 -27.21 18.91 6.18
CA LYS A 319 -28.48 18.72 6.87
C LYS A 319 -28.36 17.59 7.90
N HIS A 320 -28.84 17.82 9.11
CA HIS A 320 -28.93 16.77 10.12
C HIS A 320 -29.91 15.67 9.69
N ALA A 321 -29.50 14.41 9.85
CA ALA A 321 -30.27 13.24 9.42
C ALA A 321 -30.89 12.49 10.60
N ALA A 322 -30.10 12.12 11.60
CA ALA A 322 -30.57 11.34 12.76
C ALA A 322 -29.65 11.50 13.96
N SER A 323 -30.20 11.37 15.17
CA SER A 323 -29.44 11.39 16.42
C SER A 323 -29.97 10.35 17.40
N THR A 324 -29.09 9.76 18.20
CA THR A 324 -29.43 8.83 19.29
C THR A 324 -28.33 8.82 20.34
N THR A 325 -28.60 8.29 21.53
CA THR A 325 -27.53 7.95 22.48
C THR A 325 -26.91 6.61 22.06
N TRP A 326 -25.60 6.53 21.84
CA TRP A 326 -24.96 5.26 21.45
C TRP A 326 -24.77 4.30 22.62
N LEU A 327 -24.66 4.82 23.84
CA LEU A 327 -24.64 4.01 25.06
C LEU A 327 -26.06 3.85 25.61
N GLN A 328 -26.78 2.86 25.11
CA GLN A 328 -28.06 2.42 25.64
C GLN A 328 -27.83 1.16 26.49
N ARG A 329 -27.71 1.32 27.81
CA ARG A 329 -27.53 0.20 28.75
C ARG A 329 -28.77 -0.70 28.75
N GLY A 330 -28.61 -1.97 28.41
CA GLY A 330 -29.66 -2.99 28.58
C GLY A 330 -29.73 -3.49 30.03
N HIS A 331 -30.80 -4.19 30.40
CA HIS A 331 -30.93 -4.82 31.74
C HIS A 331 -29.91 -5.94 32.00
N GLU A 332 -29.17 -6.40 30.97
CA GLU A 332 -28.23 -7.55 31.05
C GLU A 332 -26.74 -7.17 30.92
N GLU A 333 -26.38 -5.90 30.73
CA GLU A 333 -24.96 -5.49 30.70
C GLU A 333 -24.43 -5.39 32.14
N SER A 334 -23.49 -6.27 32.52
CA SER A 334 -22.81 -6.25 33.82
C SER A 334 -22.09 -4.92 34.06
N GLN A 335 -21.90 -4.55 35.34
CA GLN A 335 -21.16 -3.33 35.74
C GLN A 335 -19.66 -3.45 35.40
N LEU A 336 -19.32 -3.38 34.12
CA LEU A 336 -17.95 -3.23 33.65
C LEU A 336 -17.52 -1.77 33.79
N ASP A 337 -16.23 -1.56 34.04
CA ASP A 337 -15.55 -0.29 34.33
C ASP A 337 -16.03 0.91 33.46
N ILE A 338 -16.01 2.13 34.00
CA ILE A 338 -16.41 3.37 33.30
C ILE A 338 -15.60 3.57 32.02
N SER A 339 -14.34 3.12 31.99
CA SER A 339 -13.47 3.16 30.80
C SER A 339 -13.97 2.26 29.65
N SER A 340 -14.67 1.17 29.97
CA SER A 340 -15.30 0.24 29.01
C SER A 340 -16.47 0.86 28.25
N ALA A 341 -16.98 1.99 28.77
CA ALA A 341 -18.06 2.70 28.16
C ALA A 341 -17.59 3.53 26.97
N GLN A 342 -16.30 3.82 26.77
CA GLN A 342 -15.82 4.70 25.70
C GLN A 342 -15.66 3.98 24.35
N ILE A 343 -15.98 4.68 23.26
CA ILE A 343 -15.75 4.22 21.89
C ILE A 343 -14.27 4.37 21.57
N SER A 344 -13.64 3.36 20.98
CA SER A 344 -12.28 3.40 20.45
C SER A 344 -12.22 3.51 18.93
N HIS A 345 -13.33 3.26 18.23
CA HIS A 345 -13.42 3.35 16.78
C HIS A 345 -14.87 3.52 16.31
N ILE A 346 -15.07 4.26 15.21
CA ILE A 346 -16.34 4.37 14.49
C ILE A 346 -16.08 4.20 12.99
N GLU A 347 -16.96 3.47 12.31
CA GLU A 347 -16.92 3.28 10.86
C GLU A 347 -18.31 3.42 10.24
N MET A 348 -18.42 4.22 9.19
CA MET A 348 -19.63 4.44 8.41
C MET A 348 -19.53 3.71 7.07
N LEU A 349 -20.43 2.76 6.82
CA LEU A 349 -20.50 2.00 5.58
C LEU A 349 -21.66 2.52 4.71
N PRO A 350 -21.42 2.80 3.41
CA PRO A 350 -22.47 3.29 2.49
C PRO A 350 -23.47 2.18 2.18
N SER A 351 -24.61 2.42 1.54
CA SER A 351 -25.48 1.33 1.06
C SER A 351 -24.73 0.35 0.14
N ALA A 352 -25.09 -0.93 0.14
CA ALA A 352 -24.51 -1.90 -0.78
C ALA A 352 -25.54 -2.92 -1.28
N LEU A 353 -25.30 -3.47 -2.48
CA LEU A 353 -26.08 -4.57 -3.02
C LEU A 353 -25.44 -5.91 -2.63
N PRO A 354 -26.13 -6.79 -1.88
CA PRO A 354 -25.61 -8.10 -1.54
C PRO A 354 -25.51 -9.01 -2.77
N GLY A 355 -26.44 -8.90 -3.73
CA GLY A 355 -26.42 -9.66 -4.97
C GLY A 355 -27.21 -9.00 -6.11
N PRO A 356 -27.03 -9.47 -7.36
CA PRO A 356 -27.87 -9.06 -8.49
C PRO A 356 -29.30 -9.51 -8.17
N ASN A 357 -30.26 -8.58 -8.12
CA ASN A 357 -31.68 -8.79 -7.75
C ASN A 357 -32.03 -8.76 -6.25
N GLN A 358 -31.09 -8.40 -5.37
CA GLN A 358 -31.42 -8.12 -3.96
C GLN A 358 -31.63 -6.63 -3.72
N ALA A 359 -32.42 -6.29 -2.71
CA ALA A 359 -32.60 -4.91 -2.29
C ALA A 359 -31.28 -4.31 -1.74
N TRP A 360 -31.15 -3.00 -1.84
CA TRP A 360 -30.01 -2.28 -1.26
C TRP A 360 -30.04 -2.40 0.26
N SER A 361 -28.92 -2.77 0.86
CA SER A 361 -28.73 -2.64 2.30
C SER A 361 -28.76 -1.15 2.69
N PRO A 362 -29.31 -0.80 3.86
CA PRO A 362 -29.16 0.55 4.39
C PRO A 362 -27.68 0.85 4.68
N PRO A 363 -27.29 2.13 4.78
CA PRO A 363 -26.01 2.51 5.35
C PRO A 363 -25.90 2.01 6.81
N LEU A 364 -24.72 1.57 7.21
CA LEU A 364 -24.46 0.93 8.50
C LEU A 364 -23.37 1.68 9.25
N ILE A 365 -23.63 2.03 10.51
CA ILE A 365 -22.63 2.57 11.44
C ILE A 365 -22.18 1.44 12.37
N ILE A 366 -20.88 1.32 12.55
CA ILE A 366 -20.27 0.39 13.49
C ILE A 366 -19.44 1.19 14.48
N THR A 367 -19.54 0.87 15.77
CA THR A 367 -18.60 1.39 16.78
C THR A 367 -17.98 0.26 17.56
N VAL A 368 -16.72 0.41 17.94
CA VAL A 368 -15.98 -0.54 18.77
C VAL A 368 -15.77 0.06 20.16
N ARG A 369 -15.96 -0.77 21.19
CA ARG A 369 -15.58 -0.49 22.58
C ARG A 369 -14.67 -1.61 23.06
N ASN A 370 -13.56 -1.24 23.68
CA ASN A 370 -12.62 -2.21 24.26
C ASN A 370 -12.74 -2.22 25.77
N TYR A 371 -12.88 -3.41 26.34
CA TYR A 371 -12.77 -3.67 27.77
C TYR A 371 -11.46 -4.40 28.04
N ILE A 372 -10.60 -3.78 28.85
CA ILE A 372 -9.33 -4.36 29.28
C ILE A 372 -9.30 -4.32 30.81
N PRO A 373 -9.21 -5.47 31.50
CA PRO A 373 -9.19 -5.53 32.96
C PRO A 373 -7.94 -4.86 33.53
N ALA A 374 -8.13 -3.98 34.51
CA ALA A 374 -7.05 -3.34 35.24
C ALA A 374 -6.62 -4.20 36.45
N GLY A 375 -5.69 -5.13 36.23
CA GLY A 375 -4.98 -5.87 37.28
C GLY A 375 -5.82 -6.90 38.09
N PRO A 376 -5.15 -7.78 38.86
CA PRO A 376 -5.80 -8.77 39.71
C PRO A 376 -6.31 -8.10 41.00
N GLY A 377 -7.49 -7.48 40.95
CA GLY A 377 -8.07 -6.79 42.12
C GLY A 377 -9.58 -6.62 42.12
N GLY A 378 -10.31 -7.22 41.18
CA GLY A 378 -11.77 -7.18 41.16
C GLY A 378 -12.37 -8.00 42.31
N LEU A 379 -13.21 -7.37 43.14
CA LEU A 379 -14.06 -8.02 44.14
C LEU A 379 -15.10 -8.91 43.45
N GLY A 380 -14.70 -10.13 43.09
CA GLY A 380 -15.53 -11.16 42.47
C GLY A 380 -14.62 -12.17 41.80
N GLY A 381 -14.66 -13.44 42.24
CA GLY A 381 -13.69 -14.49 41.91
C GLY A 381 -13.61 -14.97 40.44
N ALA A 382 -13.88 -14.11 39.47
CA ALA A 382 -13.57 -14.32 38.06
C ALA A 382 -12.79 -13.10 37.56
N ASN A 383 -11.49 -13.27 37.28
CA ASN A 383 -10.74 -12.26 36.52
C ASN A 383 -11.44 -12.13 35.16
N PRO A 384 -12.09 -10.99 34.85
CA PRO A 384 -12.79 -10.87 33.58
C PRO A 384 -11.75 -10.85 32.46
N GLU A 385 -11.98 -11.54 31.35
CA GLU A 385 -11.08 -11.53 30.20
C GLU A 385 -11.20 -10.23 29.40
N PRO A 386 -10.19 -9.80 28.62
CA PRO A 386 -10.34 -8.66 27.71
C PRO A 386 -11.41 -8.96 26.64
N GLN A 387 -12.23 -7.96 26.30
CA GLN A 387 -13.32 -8.15 25.34
C GLN A 387 -13.48 -6.91 24.47
N SER A 388 -13.85 -7.11 23.21
CA SER A 388 -14.26 -6.03 22.30
C SER A 388 -15.74 -6.14 21.99
N ILE A 389 -16.49 -5.04 22.12
CA ILE A 389 -17.92 -4.97 21.86
C ILE A 389 -18.16 -4.11 20.63
N ILE A 390 -18.81 -4.69 19.63
CA ILE A 390 -19.13 -4.04 18.36
C ILE A 390 -20.62 -3.72 18.34
N ASN A 391 -20.95 -2.44 18.42
CA ASN A 391 -22.33 -1.96 18.29
C ASN A 391 -22.60 -1.59 16.83
N ARG A 392 -23.85 -1.79 16.38
CA ARG A 392 -24.26 -1.63 14.98
C ARG A 392 -25.57 -0.83 14.87
N TRP A 393 -25.64 0.13 13.95
CA TRP A 393 -26.84 0.93 13.69
C TRP A 393 -27.10 1.10 12.21
N GLU A 394 -28.30 0.75 11.76
CA GLU A 394 -28.74 0.97 10.39
C GLU A 394 -29.41 2.34 10.25
N LEU A 395 -29.10 3.04 9.17
CA LEU A 395 -29.75 4.30 8.82
C LEU A 395 -30.96 4.03 7.90
N LEU A 396 -32.16 4.03 8.47
CA LEU A 396 -33.40 3.72 7.76
C LEU A 396 -34.14 5.00 7.38
N SER A 397 -34.72 5.03 6.17
CA SER A 397 -35.62 6.09 5.72
C SER A 397 -37.06 5.59 5.82
N GLU A 398 -37.89 6.19 6.67
CA GLU A 398 -39.31 5.83 6.78
C GLU A 398 -40.13 6.57 5.72
N SER A 399 -40.82 5.83 4.85
CA SER A 399 -41.72 6.38 3.83
C SER A 399 -43.15 6.62 4.33
N THR A 400 -43.49 6.13 5.52
CA THR A 400 -44.82 6.29 6.14
C THR A 400 -44.69 7.00 7.48
N PRO A 401 -45.39 8.12 7.72
CA PRO A 401 -45.39 8.79 9.02
C PRO A 401 -46.02 7.86 10.08
N GLN A 402 -45.29 7.59 11.17
CA GLN A 402 -45.88 6.90 12.32
C GLN A 402 -46.95 7.80 12.96
N PRO A 403 -48.11 7.24 13.36
CA PRO A 403 -49.08 7.99 14.15
C PRO A 403 -48.40 8.42 15.47
N LEU A 404 -48.52 9.71 15.80
CA LEU A 404 -48.02 10.25 17.07
C LEU A 404 -48.55 9.42 18.25
N HIS A 405 -47.72 9.25 19.29
CA HIS A 405 -48.15 8.53 20.48
C HIS A 405 -49.43 9.18 21.06
N PRO A 406 -50.45 8.42 21.50
CA PRO A 406 -51.74 8.97 21.97
C PRO A 406 -51.62 9.99 23.11
N ALA A 407 -50.52 9.96 23.87
CA ALA A 407 -50.20 10.97 24.89
C ALA A 407 -50.08 12.41 24.33
N PHE A 408 -49.73 12.57 23.05
CA PHE A 408 -49.69 13.90 22.41
C PHE A 408 -51.08 14.47 22.14
N GLU A 409 -52.10 13.63 21.99
CA GLU A 409 -53.50 14.08 21.91
C GLU A 409 -53.95 14.66 23.27
N GLN A 410 -53.42 14.15 24.39
CA GLN A 410 -53.69 14.66 25.74
C GLN A 410 -53.07 16.05 26.00
N LEU A 411 -52.09 16.47 25.20
CA LEU A 411 -51.46 17.79 25.25
C LEU A 411 -52.14 18.81 24.32
N GLY A 412 -53.27 18.46 23.71
CA GLY A 412 -54.04 19.35 22.83
C GLY A 412 -53.45 19.54 21.43
N PHE A 413 -52.48 18.71 21.03
CA PHE A 413 -51.85 18.80 19.72
C PHE A 413 -52.79 18.23 18.63
N ARG A 414 -53.26 19.07 17.72
CA ARG A 414 -53.99 18.64 16.51
C ARG A 414 -53.01 18.62 15.33
N PRO A 415 -52.73 17.46 14.70
CA PRO A 415 -51.80 17.42 13.58
C PRO A 415 -52.39 18.17 12.38
N THR A 416 -51.66 19.15 11.85
CA THR A 416 -51.93 19.73 10.53
C THR A 416 -51.49 18.71 9.47
N ASN A 417 -52.43 18.28 8.62
CA ASN A 417 -52.15 17.41 7.47
C ASN A 417 -51.31 18.17 6.44
N ASN A 418 -50.00 18.25 6.66
CA ASN A 418 -49.05 18.67 5.64
C ASN A 418 -48.70 17.45 4.78
N SER A 419 -49.23 17.39 3.57
CA SER A 419 -48.97 16.36 2.56
C SER A 419 -47.54 16.35 1.99
N ASN A 420 -46.63 17.16 2.57
CA ASN A 420 -45.22 17.27 2.19
C ASN A 420 -44.25 16.89 3.34
N ALA A 421 -44.67 16.03 4.27
CA ALA A 421 -43.78 15.52 5.31
C ALA A 421 -42.61 14.74 4.67
N GLN A 422 -41.40 15.27 4.79
CA GLN A 422 -40.19 14.57 4.34
C GLN A 422 -40.00 13.28 5.14
N ALA A 423 -39.61 12.21 4.45
CA ALA A 423 -39.30 10.92 5.06
C ALA A 423 -38.33 11.10 6.24
N ALA A 424 -38.76 10.69 7.44
CA ALA A 424 -37.93 10.76 8.64
C ALA A 424 -36.83 9.69 8.54
N ILE A 425 -35.58 10.10 8.82
CA ILE A 425 -34.45 9.19 8.88
C ILE A 425 -34.25 8.81 10.34
N ARG A 426 -34.15 7.51 10.64
CA ARG A 426 -33.89 7.02 12.01
C ARG A 426 -32.73 6.04 12.06
N LEU A 427 -32.14 5.95 13.25
CA LEU A 427 -31.12 4.94 13.57
C LEU A 427 -31.78 3.73 14.21
N ASN A 428 -31.63 2.57 13.59
CA ASN A 428 -32.10 1.30 14.09
C ASN A 428 -30.92 0.53 14.71
N ARG A 429 -30.92 0.34 16.03
CA ARG A 429 -29.86 -0.41 16.73
C ARG A 429 -30.03 -1.90 16.50
N LEU A 430 -28.97 -2.58 16.07
CA LEU A 430 -28.90 -4.03 15.95
C LEU A 430 -28.23 -4.65 17.18
N ALA A 431 -28.36 -5.97 17.33
CA ALA A 431 -27.69 -6.72 18.40
C ALA A 431 -26.16 -6.51 18.33
N PRO A 432 -25.49 -6.24 19.47
CA PRO A 432 -24.05 -6.09 19.50
C PRO A 432 -23.36 -7.43 19.24
N VAL A 433 -22.12 -7.39 18.75
CA VAL A 433 -21.24 -8.56 18.63
C VAL A 433 -20.13 -8.44 19.65
N ILE A 434 -19.96 -9.47 20.47
CA ILE A 434 -18.95 -9.52 21.53
C ILE A 434 -17.84 -10.45 21.06
N LEU A 435 -16.60 -9.94 21.04
CA LEU A 435 -15.40 -10.69 20.74
C LEU A 435 -14.65 -10.96 22.05
N SER A 436 -14.81 -12.17 22.57
CA SER A 436 -14.17 -12.60 23.82
C SER A 436 -12.67 -12.81 23.65
N ASN A 437 -11.90 -12.45 24.67
CA ASN A 437 -10.43 -12.54 24.72
C ASN A 437 -9.72 -11.85 23.53
N LYS A 438 -10.32 -10.77 23.00
CA LYS A 438 -9.79 -10.02 21.85
C LYS A 438 -9.90 -8.53 22.10
N THR A 439 -8.85 -7.80 21.78
CA THR A 439 -8.80 -6.33 21.81
C THR A 439 -8.63 -5.82 20.38
N VAL A 440 -9.67 -5.18 19.84
CA VAL A 440 -9.63 -4.60 18.49
C VAL A 440 -8.82 -3.31 18.51
N ILE A 441 -7.77 -3.26 17.68
CA ILE A 441 -6.90 -2.09 17.53
C ILE A 441 -7.04 -1.42 16.16
N SER A 442 -7.64 -2.09 15.18
CA SER A 442 -7.90 -1.53 13.86
C SER A 442 -9.06 -2.27 13.18
N VAL A 443 -9.85 -1.55 12.39
CA VAL A 443 -10.93 -2.09 11.56
C VAL A 443 -10.66 -1.63 10.13
N GLN A 444 -10.72 -2.55 9.18
CA GLN A 444 -10.50 -2.24 7.76
C GLN A 444 -11.59 -2.83 6.89
N THR A 445 -12.01 -2.08 5.87
CA THR A 445 -12.97 -2.55 4.87
C THR A 445 -12.24 -3.17 3.69
N LEU A 446 -12.61 -4.39 3.31
CA LEU A 446 -12.03 -5.12 2.18
C LEU A 446 -13.07 -5.37 1.09
N GLN A 447 -12.61 -5.72 -0.11
CA GLN A 447 -13.47 -6.07 -1.25
C GLN A 447 -14.49 -4.97 -1.58
N ASN A 448 -14.04 -3.70 -1.62
CA ASN A 448 -14.88 -2.52 -1.78
C ASN A 448 -16.01 -2.42 -0.74
N GLY A 449 -15.69 -2.77 0.51
CA GLY A 449 -16.62 -2.69 1.63
C GLY A 449 -17.67 -3.79 1.65
N ARG A 450 -17.35 -4.99 1.13
CA ARG A 450 -18.19 -6.21 1.28
C ARG A 450 -17.78 -7.07 2.46
N ALA A 451 -16.51 -7.01 2.85
CA ALA A 451 -15.98 -7.71 4.01
C ALA A 451 -15.38 -6.71 5.01
N LEU A 452 -15.48 -7.02 6.29
CA LEU A 452 -14.90 -6.26 7.39
C LEU A 452 -13.78 -7.09 8.02
N CYS A 453 -12.60 -6.50 8.19
CA CYS A 453 -11.47 -7.13 8.86
C CYS A 453 -11.22 -6.43 10.20
N PHE A 454 -11.30 -7.20 11.28
CA PHE A 454 -10.96 -6.79 12.63
C PHE A 454 -9.55 -7.27 12.94
N LEU A 455 -8.66 -6.34 13.28
CA LEU A 455 -7.27 -6.59 13.60
C LEU A 455 -7.07 -6.42 15.10
N PHE A 456 -6.45 -7.42 15.72
CA PHE A 456 -6.34 -7.53 17.16
C PHE A 456 -4.94 -7.23 17.67
N SER A 457 -4.83 -6.83 18.94
CA SER A 457 -3.55 -6.48 19.58
C SER A 457 -2.58 -7.66 19.71
N ASP A 458 -3.08 -8.90 19.64
CA ASP A 458 -2.25 -10.10 19.63
C ASP A 458 -1.65 -10.41 18.25
N GLY A 459 -1.95 -9.60 17.23
CA GLY A 459 -1.49 -9.76 15.85
C GLY A 459 -2.38 -10.65 14.99
N THR A 460 -3.44 -11.24 15.54
CA THR A 460 -4.42 -12.03 14.77
C THR A 460 -5.44 -11.13 14.06
N SER A 461 -6.19 -11.72 13.12
CA SER A 461 -7.23 -11.02 12.37
C SER A 461 -8.49 -11.88 12.24
N GLN A 462 -9.67 -11.27 12.32
CA GLN A 462 -10.95 -11.90 12.04
C GLN A 462 -11.66 -11.17 10.90
N TYR A 463 -12.22 -11.92 9.96
CA TYR A 463 -12.95 -11.37 8.82
C TYR A 463 -14.43 -11.67 8.99
N ARG A 464 -15.30 -10.70 8.69
CA ARG A 464 -16.75 -10.87 8.76
C ARG A 464 -17.42 -10.40 7.48
N ASP A 465 -18.45 -11.12 7.06
CA ASP A 465 -19.34 -10.65 6.01
C ASP A 465 -20.05 -9.38 6.49
N ARG A 466 -20.14 -8.37 5.63
CA ARG A 466 -20.74 -7.10 6.04
C ARG A 466 -22.25 -7.19 6.31
N PHE A 467 -22.97 -8.06 5.60
CA PHE A 467 -24.43 -8.12 5.64
C PHE A 467 -24.92 -9.00 6.77
N THR A 468 -24.37 -10.20 6.93
CA THR A 468 -24.73 -11.12 8.02
C THR A 468 -23.95 -10.85 9.30
N PHE A 469 -22.75 -10.27 9.17
CA PHE A 469 -21.78 -10.11 10.25
C PHE A 469 -21.25 -11.44 10.81
N GLU A 470 -21.51 -12.55 10.11
CA GLU A 470 -20.91 -13.85 10.40
C GLU A 470 -19.43 -13.83 10.00
N GLU A 471 -18.63 -14.62 10.71
CA GLU A 471 -17.22 -14.78 10.40
C GLU A 471 -17.04 -15.55 9.09
N ILE A 472 -16.12 -15.05 8.26
CA ILE A 472 -15.76 -15.65 6.97
C ILE A 472 -14.31 -16.13 7.01
N PHE A 473 -13.99 -17.14 6.19
CA PHE A 473 -12.70 -17.84 6.14
C PHE A 473 -12.34 -18.71 7.36
N GLN A 474 -13.33 -19.15 8.15
CA GLN A 474 -13.06 -20.14 9.21
C GLN A 474 -12.53 -21.47 8.63
N GLU A 475 -12.98 -21.83 7.43
CA GLU A 475 -12.55 -23.03 6.72
C GLU A 475 -12.23 -22.71 5.25
N PRO A 476 -11.27 -23.42 4.62
CA PRO A 476 -11.01 -23.30 3.19
C PRO A 476 -12.25 -23.69 2.37
N ASN A 477 -12.63 -22.85 1.41
CA ASN A 477 -13.71 -23.11 0.46
C ASN A 477 -13.17 -23.13 -0.97
N LEU A 478 -12.64 -24.29 -1.36
CA LEU A 478 -12.11 -24.51 -2.71
C LEU A 478 -13.19 -24.59 -3.79
N ALA A 479 -14.48 -24.63 -3.43
CA ALA A 479 -15.57 -24.61 -4.41
C ALA A 479 -15.85 -23.19 -4.92
N ARG A 480 -15.59 -22.16 -4.10
CA ARG A 480 -15.84 -20.75 -4.41
C ARG A 480 -14.79 -19.85 -3.76
N ILE A 481 -13.77 -19.46 -4.53
CA ILE A 481 -12.63 -18.67 -4.04
C ILE A 481 -12.78 -17.21 -4.47
N SER A 482 -12.92 -16.30 -3.52
CA SER A 482 -12.91 -14.83 -3.77
C SER A 482 -11.68 -14.10 -3.22
N SER A 483 -10.87 -14.78 -2.41
CA SER A 483 -9.61 -14.27 -1.86
C SER A 483 -8.69 -15.43 -1.51
N LEU A 484 -7.41 -15.15 -1.23
CA LEU A 484 -6.45 -16.19 -0.85
C LEU A 484 -6.85 -16.91 0.45
N GLN A 485 -7.53 -16.23 1.37
CA GLN A 485 -8.01 -16.86 2.61
C GLN A 485 -8.98 -18.01 2.35
N HIS A 486 -9.87 -17.91 1.34
CA HIS A 486 -10.72 -19.04 0.93
C HIS A 486 -9.93 -20.25 0.42
N ALA A 487 -8.70 -20.04 -0.05
CA ALA A 487 -7.84 -21.11 -0.53
C ALA A 487 -7.00 -21.78 0.58
N GLY A 488 -7.06 -21.30 1.82
CA GLY A 488 -6.24 -21.77 2.94
C GLY A 488 -4.95 -20.99 3.16
N PHE A 489 -4.94 -19.69 2.81
CA PHE A 489 -3.84 -18.79 3.16
C PHE A 489 -4.19 -17.99 4.40
N GLU A 490 -3.29 -17.94 5.37
CA GLU A 490 -3.50 -17.27 6.65
C GLU A 490 -2.29 -16.44 7.07
N LEU A 491 -2.52 -15.40 7.87
CA LEU A 491 -1.43 -14.68 8.53
C LEU A 491 -0.95 -15.54 9.70
N VAL A 492 0.21 -16.17 9.54
CA VAL A 492 0.83 -16.98 10.58
C VAL A 492 1.77 -16.13 11.44
N ASP A 493 2.21 -16.69 12.56
CA ASP A 493 3.15 -16.05 13.51
C ASP A 493 2.59 -14.73 14.12
N PRO A 494 1.42 -14.79 14.79
CA PRO A 494 0.82 -13.60 15.40
C PRO A 494 1.80 -12.95 16.37
N THR A 495 2.12 -11.69 16.11
CA THR A 495 3.00 -10.88 16.96
C THR A 495 2.17 -9.79 17.63
N PRO A 496 2.28 -9.62 18.96
CA PRO A 496 1.67 -8.50 19.65
C PRO A 496 2.04 -7.15 19.01
N CYS A 497 1.03 -6.31 18.80
CA CYS A 497 1.18 -5.05 18.09
C CYS A 497 0.22 -3.97 18.60
N LEU A 498 0.63 -2.72 18.39
CA LEU A 498 -0.10 -1.52 18.83
C LEU A 498 -0.89 -0.88 17.68
N ALA A 499 -0.48 -1.13 16.43
CA ALA A 499 -1.20 -0.72 15.24
C ALA A 499 -0.89 -1.64 14.06
N VAL A 500 -1.85 -1.81 13.15
CA VAL A 500 -1.71 -2.68 11.97
C VAL A 500 -2.33 -2.00 10.75
N ALA A 501 -1.66 -2.13 9.61
CA ALA A 501 -2.20 -1.78 8.30
C ALA A 501 -2.11 -2.98 7.35
N LEU A 502 -3.22 -3.37 6.72
CA LEU A 502 -3.18 -4.35 5.63
C LEU A 502 -2.64 -3.69 4.35
N SER A 503 -2.04 -4.53 3.51
CA SER A 503 -1.70 -4.15 2.15
C SER A 503 -2.96 -3.89 1.31
N PRO A 504 -2.85 -3.14 0.20
CA PRO A 504 -4.00 -2.84 -0.67
C PRO A 504 -4.73 -4.09 -1.19
N THR A 505 -4.02 -5.21 -1.33
CA THR A 505 -4.61 -6.48 -1.78
C THR A 505 -5.21 -7.31 -0.63
N GLY A 506 -4.94 -6.95 0.63
CA GLY A 506 -5.30 -7.73 1.81
C GLY A 506 -4.50 -9.02 1.97
N CYS A 507 -3.40 -9.19 1.23
CA CYS A 507 -2.56 -10.40 1.28
C CYS A 507 -1.32 -10.28 2.19
N SER A 508 -1.16 -9.14 2.88
CA SER A 508 -0.08 -8.88 3.82
C SER A 508 -0.49 -7.85 4.85
N ALA A 509 0.22 -7.82 5.97
CA ALA A 509 0.04 -6.84 7.04
C ALA A 509 1.37 -6.23 7.46
N ALA A 510 1.38 -4.93 7.72
CA ALA A 510 2.46 -4.23 8.40
C ALA A 510 2.02 -3.94 9.84
N GLN A 511 2.80 -4.40 10.82
CA GLN A 511 2.51 -4.31 12.23
C GLN A 511 3.51 -3.38 12.92
N LEU A 512 3.01 -2.39 13.65
CA LEU A 512 3.80 -1.58 14.59
C LEU A 512 3.80 -2.30 15.94
N CYS A 513 4.92 -2.93 16.28
CA CYS A 513 5.11 -3.68 17.51
C CYS A 513 5.40 -2.76 18.70
N GLU A 514 5.39 -3.34 19.90
CA GLU A 514 5.90 -2.68 21.10
C GLU A 514 7.37 -2.27 20.89
N GLY A 515 7.73 -1.07 21.37
CA GLY A 515 9.05 -0.47 21.13
C GLY A 515 9.25 0.13 19.73
N GLY A 516 8.18 0.37 18.96
CA GLY A 516 8.22 1.16 17.73
C GLY A 516 8.75 0.45 16.48
N SER A 517 9.14 -0.82 16.58
CA SER A 517 9.59 -1.60 15.42
C SER A 517 8.43 -1.95 14.48
N VAL A 518 8.68 -1.92 13.17
CA VAL A 518 7.69 -2.31 12.15
C VAL A 518 8.05 -3.68 11.58
N LYS A 519 7.13 -4.64 11.72
CA LYS A 519 7.22 -5.97 11.12
C LYS A 519 6.28 -6.10 9.93
N TRP A 520 6.67 -6.90 8.95
CA TRP A 520 5.84 -7.26 7.81
C TRP A 520 5.53 -8.76 7.88
N ASN A 521 4.24 -9.08 7.85
CA ASN A 521 3.75 -10.45 7.80
C ASN A 521 3.05 -10.67 6.45
N THR A 522 3.45 -11.74 5.77
CA THR A 522 2.79 -12.24 4.56
C THR A 522 1.80 -13.33 4.93
N LEU A 523 0.78 -13.52 4.11
CA LEU A 523 0.02 -14.77 4.13
C LEU A 523 0.97 -15.94 3.86
N LYS A 524 0.81 -17.02 4.62
CA LYS A 524 1.45 -18.32 4.37
C LYS A 524 0.38 -19.36 4.08
N TYR A 525 0.80 -20.37 3.35
CA TYR A 525 -0.12 -21.37 2.83
C TYR A 525 -0.15 -22.65 3.68
N THR A 526 -1.35 -23.08 4.10
CA THR A 526 -1.53 -24.25 4.95
C THR A 526 -2.22 -25.44 4.24
N GLY A 527 -2.48 -25.37 2.92
CA GLY A 527 -3.16 -26.41 2.10
C GLY A 527 -2.42 -26.88 0.82
N PRO A 528 -3.12 -27.29 -0.29
CA PRO A 528 -2.58 -27.49 -1.67
C PRO A 528 -2.78 -26.31 -2.68
N ALA A 529 -1.69 -25.76 -3.24
CA ALA A 529 -1.53 -24.36 -3.71
C ALA A 529 -2.53 -23.80 -4.76
N PHE A 530 -2.86 -22.50 -4.63
CA PHE A 530 -3.64 -21.70 -5.59
C PHE A 530 -3.09 -20.27 -5.73
N ALA A 531 -3.28 -19.64 -6.89
CA ALA A 531 -2.85 -18.27 -7.14
C ALA A 531 -4.04 -17.29 -7.28
N ALA A 532 -3.90 -16.08 -6.73
CA ALA A 532 -4.81 -14.96 -6.95
C ALA A 532 -4.05 -13.78 -7.59
N SER A 533 -4.74 -12.93 -8.34
CA SER A 533 -4.16 -11.68 -8.88
C SER A 533 -5.23 -10.63 -9.15
N GLY A 534 -4.84 -9.35 -9.08
CA GLY A 534 -5.68 -8.20 -9.36
C GLY A 534 -4.89 -7.08 -10.06
N PRO A 535 -5.55 -6.00 -10.53
CA PRO A 535 -4.94 -4.93 -11.32
C PRO A 535 -4.13 -3.89 -10.52
N ASP A 536 -4.23 -3.89 -9.18
CA ASP A 536 -3.48 -2.99 -8.29
C ASP A 536 -2.02 -3.47 -8.10
N PRO A 537 -1.10 -2.64 -7.58
CA PRO A 537 0.26 -3.06 -7.24
C PRO A 537 0.23 -4.31 -6.36
N TYR A 538 0.82 -5.37 -6.89
CA TYR A 538 0.66 -6.75 -6.42
C TYR A 538 2.00 -7.28 -5.90
N ASP A 539 2.83 -6.40 -5.33
CA ASP A 539 4.18 -6.74 -4.84
C ASP A 539 4.14 -7.70 -3.65
N ASP A 540 3.15 -7.53 -2.78
CA ASP A 540 2.83 -8.45 -1.69
C ASP A 540 2.36 -9.82 -2.21
N ILE A 541 1.51 -9.86 -3.25
CA ILE A 541 1.11 -11.12 -3.90
C ILE A 541 2.32 -11.79 -4.56
N LEU A 542 3.21 -11.02 -5.23
CA LEU A 542 4.46 -11.56 -5.76
C LEU A 542 5.34 -12.15 -4.66
N ALA A 543 5.40 -11.49 -3.50
CA ALA A 543 6.14 -11.96 -2.35
C ALA A 543 5.58 -13.29 -1.81
N THR A 544 4.26 -13.40 -1.65
CA THR A 544 3.60 -14.65 -1.26
C THR A 544 3.81 -15.75 -2.33
N ALA A 545 3.64 -15.42 -3.60
CA ALA A 545 3.79 -16.38 -4.70
C ALA A 545 5.23 -16.90 -4.85
N ARG A 546 6.22 -16.13 -4.37
CA ARG A 546 7.64 -16.50 -4.42
C ARG A 546 7.94 -17.79 -3.66
N GLU A 547 7.15 -18.14 -2.64
CA GLU A 547 7.31 -19.40 -1.89
C GLU A 547 7.13 -20.65 -2.79
N PHE A 548 6.38 -20.52 -3.90
CA PHE A 548 6.09 -21.60 -4.84
C PHE A 548 7.01 -21.62 -6.06
N VAL A 549 8.10 -20.85 -6.03
CA VAL A 549 8.90 -20.60 -7.22
C VAL A 549 9.75 -21.78 -7.70
N GLU A 550 9.99 -22.75 -6.82
CA GLU A 550 10.62 -24.03 -7.14
C GLU A 550 9.60 -25.06 -7.65
N GLY A 551 8.30 -24.73 -7.59
CA GLY A 551 7.23 -25.56 -8.14
C GLY A 551 7.37 -25.70 -9.65
N PRO A 552 7.36 -26.93 -10.20
CA PRO A 552 7.47 -27.13 -11.63
C PRO A 552 6.26 -26.47 -12.31
N LYS A 553 6.51 -25.64 -13.32
CA LYS A 553 5.51 -24.91 -14.09
C LYS A 553 4.64 -23.88 -13.36
N PHE A 554 4.81 -23.65 -12.05
CA PHE A 554 3.97 -22.72 -11.28
C PHE A 554 3.83 -21.33 -11.94
N ALA A 555 4.96 -20.73 -12.32
CA ALA A 555 4.95 -19.42 -12.98
C ALA A 555 4.23 -19.44 -14.34
N TYR A 556 4.30 -20.55 -15.09
CA TYR A 556 3.61 -20.69 -16.36
C TYR A 556 2.09 -20.86 -16.16
N ASP A 557 1.68 -21.74 -15.25
CA ASP A 557 0.27 -22.01 -14.97
C ASP A 557 -0.43 -20.75 -14.43
N TRP A 558 0.24 -20.02 -13.53
CA TRP A 558 -0.26 -18.75 -13.03
C TRP A 558 -0.49 -17.72 -14.15
N ILE A 559 0.46 -17.57 -15.07
CA ILE A 559 0.30 -16.66 -16.21
C ILE A 559 -0.82 -17.12 -17.15
N LEU A 560 -0.95 -18.42 -17.41
CA LEU A 560 -2.02 -18.94 -18.25
C LEU A 560 -3.40 -18.60 -17.65
N ASP A 561 -3.56 -18.72 -16.33
CA ASP A 561 -4.80 -18.33 -15.67
C ASP A 561 -5.03 -16.81 -15.72
N ILE A 562 -4.00 -15.98 -15.54
CA ILE A 562 -4.13 -14.52 -15.72
C ILE A 562 -4.60 -14.17 -17.13
N VAL A 563 -4.00 -14.79 -18.15
CA VAL A 563 -4.35 -14.57 -19.56
C VAL A 563 -5.81 -14.97 -19.82
N ARG A 564 -6.28 -16.09 -19.25
CA ARG A 564 -7.68 -16.52 -19.35
C ARG A 564 -8.63 -15.57 -18.63
N VAL A 565 -8.33 -15.20 -17.39
CA VAL A 565 -9.17 -14.34 -16.52
C VAL A 565 -9.32 -12.95 -17.12
N LEU A 566 -8.21 -12.35 -17.55
CA LEU A 566 -8.20 -10.98 -18.08
C LEU A 566 -8.41 -10.92 -19.60
N LYS A 567 -8.61 -12.08 -20.26
CA LYS A 567 -8.76 -12.21 -21.72
C LYS A 567 -7.68 -11.44 -22.49
N ILE A 568 -6.43 -11.64 -22.09
CA ILE A 568 -5.29 -10.87 -22.62
C ILE A 568 -5.06 -11.28 -24.07
N ASN A 569 -5.05 -10.31 -24.99
CA ASN A 569 -4.56 -10.57 -26.33
C ASN A 569 -3.03 -10.79 -26.29
N VAL A 570 -2.61 -12.00 -26.64
CA VAL A 570 -1.20 -12.41 -26.73
C VAL A 570 -0.71 -12.57 -28.17
N ASP A 571 -1.61 -12.50 -29.16
CA ASP A 571 -1.24 -12.62 -30.58
C ASP A 571 -1.24 -11.27 -31.29
N TYR A 572 -0.09 -10.96 -31.91
CA TYR A 572 0.22 -9.75 -32.65
C TYR A 572 0.87 -10.09 -33.99
N SER A 573 0.47 -11.22 -34.60
CA SER A 573 1.02 -11.71 -35.86
C SER A 573 0.80 -10.77 -37.04
N GLU A 574 -0.20 -9.90 -36.98
CA GLU A 574 -0.47 -8.86 -37.99
C GLU A 574 0.35 -7.57 -37.73
N GLU A 575 0.97 -6.99 -38.78
CA GLU A 575 1.89 -5.85 -38.67
C GLU A 575 1.25 -4.53 -38.20
N SER A 576 -0.09 -4.41 -38.22
CA SER A 576 -0.82 -3.17 -37.90
C SER A 576 -0.94 -2.85 -36.40
N HIS A 577 -0.43 -3.69 -35.50
CA HIS A 577 -0.71 -3.58 -34.06
C HIS A 577 0.42 -3.01 -33.19
N HIS A 578 1.48 -2.42 -33.76
CA HIS A 578 2.64 -1.95 -32.96
C HIS A 578 2.24 -1.02 -31.79
N ASP A 579 1.35 -0.05 -32.00
CA ASP A 579 0.89 0.85 -30.94
C ASP A 579 0.05 0.12 -29.88
N GLN A 580 -0.82 -0.80 -30.30
CA GLN A 580 -1.68 -1.58 -29.40
C GLN A 580 -0.84 -2.53 -28.53
N LEU A 581 0.16 -3.18 -29.14
CA LEU A 581 1.12 -4.04 -28.47
C LEU A 581 1.91 -3.29 -27.39
N VAL A 582 2.49 -2.13 -27.75
CA VAL A 582 3.26 -1.32 -26.80
C VAL A 582 2.37 -0.83 -25.65
N ARG A 583 1.11 -0.49 -25.91
CA ARG A 583 0.17 -0.02 -24.88
C ARG A 583 -0.54 -1.15 -24.11
N ASN A 584 -0.25 -2.42 -24.40
CA ASN A 584 -0.86 -3.53 -23.68
C ASN A 584 -0.23 -3.71 -22.28
N ASN A 585 -0.86 -3.06 -21.29
CA ASN A 585 -0.46 -3.15 -19.89
C ASN A 585 -0.67 -4.55 -19.27
N SER A 586 -1.63 -5.34 -19.79
CA SER A 586 -1.88 -6.70 -19.29
C SER A 586 -0.78 -7.68 -19.73
N LEU A 587 -0.28 -7.55 -20.97
CA LEU A 587 0.89 -8.30 -21.41
C LEU A 587 2.14 -7.86 -20.63
N HIS A 588 2.30 -6.55 -20.38
CA HIS A 588 3.36 -6.01 -19.53
C HIS A 588 3.31 -6.60 -18.12
N LEU A 589 2.11 -6.75 -17.54
CA LEU A 589 1.89 -7.42 -16.26
C LEU A 589 2.39 -8.88 -16.28
N CYS A 590 2.01 -9.66 -17.30
CA CYS A 590 2.47 -11.05 -17.43
C CYS A 590 4.00 -11.15 -17.52
N LEU A 591 4.62 -10.35 -18.38
CA LEU A 591 6.08 -10.30 -18.51
C LEU A 591 6.76 -9.85 -17.21
N SER A 592 6.16 -8.91 -16.47
CA SER A 592 6.68 -8.50 -15.16
C SER A 592 6.69 -9.64 -14.15
N ILE A 593 5.61 -10.42 -14.07
CA ILE A 593 5.51 -11.56 -13.16
C ILE A 593 6.56 -12.61 -13.52
N LEU A 594 6.63 -13.02 -14.80
CA LEU A 594 7.63 -13.98 -15.29
C LEU A 594 9.07 -13.50 -15.03
N ASN A 595 9.35 -12.22 -15.29
CA ASN A 595 10.65 -11.63 -15.02
C ASN A 595 11.05 -11.77 -13.55
N HIS A 596 10.15 -11.47 -12.61
CA HIS A 596 10.42 -11.57 -11.18
C HIS A 596 10.49 -13.02 -10.69
N MET A 597 9.55 -13.88 -11.09
CA MET A 597 9.50 -15.27 -10.65
C MET A 597 10.76 -16.06 -11.03
N GLY A 598 11.42 -15.72 -12.14
CA GLY A 598 12.67 -16.37 -12.55
C GLY A 598 13.93 -15.59 -12.16
N PHE A 599 13.80 -14.45 -11.48
CA PHE A 599 14.93 -13.72 -10.91
C PHE A 599 15.45 -14.45 -9.66
N ARG A 600 16.76 -14.57 -9.53
CA ARG A 600 17.44 -15.29 -8.43
C ARG A 600 18.51 -14.43 -7.72
N GLY A 601 18.61 -13.16 -8.11
CA GLY A 601 19.68 -12.23 -7.71
C GLY A 601 20.46 -11.73 -8.93
N GLU A 602 21.18 -10.62 -8.77
CA GLU A 602 21.95 -9.95 -9.83
C GLU A 602 23.14 -10.76 -10.32
N TYR A 603 23.64 -11.67 -9.47
CA TYR A 603 24.83 -12.49 -9.69
C TYR A 603 24.52 -13.99 -9.72
N LYS A 604 23.29 -14.35 -10.09
CA LYS A 604 22.86 -15.74 -10.29
C LYS A 604 22.16 -15.89 -11.63
N LYS A 605 22.27 -17.07 -12.23
CA LYS A 605 21.59 -17.42 -13.48
C LYS A 605 20.08 -17.21 -13.37
N ARG A 606 19.52 -16.47 -14.33
CA ARG A 606 18.06 -16.29 -14.48
C ARG A 606 17.43 -17.54 -15.11
N ALA A 607 16.22 -17.86 -14.68
CA ALA A 607 15.42 -18.88 -15.36
C ALA A 607 15.03 -18.42 -16.77
N PHE A 608 14.80 -19.38 -17.67
CA PHE A 608 14.48 -19.17 -19.08
C PHE A 608 13.39 -18.11 -19.30
N TYR A 609 12.24 -18.26 -18.64
CA TYR A 609 11.11 -17.35 -18.79
C TYR A 609 11.41 -15.94 -18.24
N SER A 610 12.30 -15.80 -17.25
CA SER A 610 12.75 -14.51 -16.74
C SER A 610 13.73 -13.84 -17.69
N LYS A 611 14.70 -14.58 -18.25
CA LYS A 611 15.62 -14.07 -19.29
C LYS A 611 14.84 -13.57 -20.50
N PHE A 612 13.89 -14.37 -21.01
CA PHE A 612 12.98 -13.97 -22.08
C PHE A 612 12.20 -12.70 -21.73
N SER A 613 11.57 -12.68 -20.55
CA SER A 613 10.72 -11.55 -20.15
C SER A 613 11.52 -10.28 -19.90
N MET A 614 12.72 -10.37 -19.32
CA MET A 614 13.64 -9.25 -19.10
C MET A 614 13.99 -8.56 -20.42
N LEU A 615 14.37 -9.34 -21.43
CA LEU A 615 14.67 -8.83 -22.78
C LEU A 615 13.44 -8.20 -23.45
N ALA A 616 12.27 -8.84 -23.33
CA ALA A 616 11.02 -8.31 -23.88
C ALA A 616 10.60 -6.98 -23.22
N LEU A 617 10.70 -6.89 -21.89
CA LEU A 617 10.36 -5.68 -21.11
C LEU A 617 11.29 -4.51 -21.45
N ASN A 618 12.59 -4.77 -21.57
CA ASN A 618 13.57 -3.76 -21.95
C ASN A 618 13.38 -3.32 -23.41
N SER A 619 13.12 -4.25 -24.32
CA SER A 619 12.79 -3.94 -25.73
C SER A 619 11.57 -3.03 -25.83
N ARG A 620 10.49 -3.35 -25.11
CA ARG A 620 9.28 -2.50 -25.04
C ARG A 620 9.59 -1.11 -24.49
N ASN A 621 10.36 -1.02 -23.42
CA ASN A 621 10.74 0.26 -22.80
C ASN A 621 11.52 1.14 -23.80
N ILE A 622 12.47 0.57 -24.51
CA ILE A 622 13.26 1.28 -25.54
C ILE A 622 12.38 1.80 -26.68
N VAL A 623 11.45 0.98 -27.18
CA VAL A 623 10.48 1.43 -28.21
C VAL A 623 9.70 2.66 -27.71
N ILE A 624 9.24 2.65 -26.45
CA ILE A 624 8.51 3.77 -25.85
C ILE A 624 9.39 5.03 -25.77
N LEU A 625 10.62 4.90 -25.26
CA LEU A 625 11.54 6.02 -25.10
C LEU A 625 11.87 6.69 -26.44
N ILE A 626 12.25 5.90 -27.44
CA ILE A 626 12.57 6.40 -28.79
C ILE A 626 11.34 7.05 -29.42
N THR A 627 10.18 6.39 -29.33
CA THR A 627 8.92 6.89 -29.94
C THR A 627 8.48 8.22 -29.32
N ILE A 628 8.50 8.33 -27.99
CA ILE A 628 8.04 9.54 -27.28
C ILE A 628 8.99 10.71 -27.50
N ALA A 629 10.31 10.47 -27.51
CA ALA A 629 11.27 11.52 -27.81
C ALA A 629 11.15 12.01 -29.26
N SER A 630 10.97 11.09 -30.21
CA SER A 630 10.90 11.42 -31.66
C SER A 630 9.56 12.02 -32.09
N ASN A 631 8.46 11.65 -31.43
CA ASN A 631 7.09 12.05 -31.80
C ASN A 631 6.44 12.97 -30.76
N THR A 632 7.17 13.98 -30.29
CA THR A 632 6.62 14.98 -29.37
C THR A 632 5.37 15.65 -29.98
N PRO A 633 4.23 15.70 -29.27
CA PRO A 633 2.99 16.28 -29.80
C PRO A 633 3.21 17.71 -30.30
N GLY A 634 2.59 18.09 -31.43
CA GLY A 634 2.81 19.39 -32.08
C GLY A 634 2.62 20.60 -31.16
N THR A 635 1.68 20.52 -30.22
CA THR A 635 1.43 21.57 -29.20
C THR A 635 2.57 21.79 -28.21
N LEU A 636 3.38 20.77 -27.96
CA LEU A 636 4.59 20.83 -27.13
C LEU A 636 5.84 21.08 -27.98
N LYS A 637 5.86 20.60 -29.23
CA LYS A 637 7.01 20.62 -30.14
C LYS A 637 7.54 22.03 -30.44
N GLU A 638 6.66 23.05 -30.48
CA GLU A 638 7.05 24.46 -30.65
C GLU A 638 7.74 25.06 -29.42
N LYS A 639 7.54 24.48 -28.23
CA LYS A 639 8.10 24.96 -26.96
C LYS A 639 9.18 24.04 -26.39
N LEU A 640 9.21 22.80 -26.86
CA LEU A 640 10.00 21.72 -26.31
C LEU A 640 10.22 20.62 -27.35
N ASN A 641 11.45 20.44 -27.79
CA ASN A 641 11.88 19.24 -28.50
C ASN A 641 12.88 18.48 -27.62
N PRO A 642 12.54 17.29 -27.10
CA PRO A 642 13.45 16.52 -26.24
C PRO A 642 14.81 16.22 -26.90
N LEU A 643 14.84 16.09 -28.23
CA LEU A 643 16.07 15.78 -28.98
C LEU A 643 17.06 16.96 -29.06
N ASP A 644 16.66 18.17 -28.64
CA ASP A 644 17.58 19.30 -28.54
C ASP A 644 18.47 19.21 -27.29
N GLU A 645 18.11 18.35 -26.33
CA GLU A 645 18.87 18.17 -25.09
C GLU A 645 19.88 17.00 -25.22
N PRO A 646 21.18 17.24 -24.98
CA PRO A 646 22.21 16.22 -25.21
C PRO A 646 22.03 15.00 -24.31
N ASP A 647 21.57 15.17 -23.06
CA ASP A 647 21.33 14.03 -22.16
C ASP A 647 20.23 13.08 -22.68
N VAL A 648 19.25 13.61 -23.42
CA VAL A 648 18.22 12.78 -24.07
C VAL A 648 18.85 12.00 -25.21
N VAL A 649 19.66 12.66 -26.05
CA VAL A 649 20.38 12.01 -27.14
C VAL A 649 21.30 10.91 -26.62
N ASP A 650 22.05 11.16 -25.54
CA ASP A 650 22.93 10.19 -24.90
C ASP A 650 22.14 8.98 -24.37
N ALA A 651 21.01 9.20 -23.69
CA ALA A 651 20.16 8.11 -23.21
C ALA A 651 19.58 7.28 -24.36
N LEU A 652 19.14 7.93 -25.44
CA LEU A 652 18.62 7.26 -26.63
C LEU A 652 19.71 6.54 -27.41
N ALA A 653 20.93 7.07 -27.46
CA ALA A 653 22.08 6.41 -28.08
C ALA A 653 22.42 5.11 -27.35
N GLY A 654 22.41 5.10 -26.02
CA GLY A 654 22.55 3.87 -25.24
C GLY A 654 21.41 2.88 -25.47
N CYS A 655 20.16 3.36 -25.57
CA CYS A 655 19.01 2.53 -25.95
C CYS A 655 19.17 1.90 -27.34
N ALA A 656 19.64 2.67 -28.32
CA ALA A 656 19.91 2.20 -29.67
C ALA A 656 21.03 1.15 -29.69
N LYS A 657 22.12 1.39 -28.96
CA LYS A 657 23.20 0.41 -28.77
C LYS A 657 22.66 -0.88 -28.17
N TRP A 658 21.90 -0.80 -27.07
CA TRP A 658 21.29 -1.99 -26.45
C TRP A 658 20.43 -2.78 -27.44
N ALA A 659 19.63 -2.10 -28.27
CA ALA A 659 18.80 -2.76 -29.28
C ALA A 659 19.64 -3.46 -30.36
N LEU A 660 20.74 -2.85 -30.80
CA LEU A 660 21.68 -3.46 -31.75
C LEU A 660 22.42 -4.66 -31.14
N ASP A 661 22.88 -4.53 -29.89
CA ASP A 661 23.53 -5.61 -29.16
C ASP A 661 22.55 -6.80 -28.99
N LEU A 662 21.26 -6.54 -28.73
CA LEU A 662 20.24 -7.59 -28.65
C LEU A 662 20.06 -8.34 -29.97
N VAL A 663 20.01 -7.64 -31.10
CA VAL A 663 19.89 -8.28 -32.43
C VAL A 663 21.13 -9.12 -32.71
N SER A 664 22.30 -8.60 -32.37
CA SER A 664 23.59 -9.27 -32.53
C SER A 664 23.64 -10.56 -31.70
N TYR A 665 23.26 -10.48 -30.43
CA TYR A 665 23.11 -11.60 -29.51
C TYR A 665 22.14 -12.67 -30.05
N ILE A 666 20.98 -12.25 -30.56
CA ILE A 666 20.00 -13.18 -31.15
C ILE A 666 20.60 -13.90 -32.36
N CYS A 667 21.29 -13.20 -33.26
CA CYS A 667 21.96 -13.80 -34.41
C CYS A 667 23.03 -14.81 -33.98
N ASP A 668 23.89 -14.45 -33.03
CA ASP A 668 24.94 -15.30 -32.50
C ASP A 668 24.36 -16.60 -31.89
N CYS A 669 23.36 -16.47 -31.02
CA CYS A 669 22.61 -17.61 -30.46
C CYS A 669 21.99 -18.51 -31.56
N LEU A 670 21.41 -17.92 -32.60
CA LEU A 670 20.82 -18.69 -33.70
C LEU A 670 21.87 -19.44 -34.53
N PHE A 671 23.03 -18.84 -34.79
CA PHE A 671 24.14 -19.52 -35.46
C PHE A 671 24.69 -20.64 -34.57
N GLY A 672 24.81 -20.41 -33.26
CA GLY A 672 25.18 -21.46 -32.30
C GLY A 672 24.16 -22.61 -32.27
N LEU A 673 22.87 -22.34 -32.42
CA LEU A 673 21.83 -23.37 -32.57
C LEU A 673 21.92 -24.10 -33.92
N LEU A 674 22.29 -23.41 -35.00
CA LEU A 674 22.48 -24.02 -36.32
C LEU A 674 23.62 -25.05 -36.31
N GLU A 675 24.66 -24.81 -35.52
CA GLU A 675 25.79 -25.73 -35.33
C GLU A 675 25.50 -26.86 -34.33
N ASP A 676 24.43 -26.73 -33.54
CA ASP A 676 24.03 -27.73 -32.55
C ASP A 676 23.30 -28.90 -33.21
N SER A 677 24.01 -30.03 -33.34
CA SER A 677 23.49 -31.24 -33.98
C SER A 677 22.25 -31.82 -33.29
N LYS A 678 22.15 -31.70 -31.96
CA LYS A 678 20.98 -32.17 -31.20
C LYS A 678 19.78 -31.28 -31.50
N PHE A 679 19.96 -29.95 -31.50
CA PHE A 679 18.90 -29.02 -31.91
C PHE A 679 18.44 -29.28 -33.36
N MET A 680 19.38 -29.37 -34.30
CA MET A 680 19.08 -29.60 -35.72
C MET A 680 18.39 -30.94 -36.00
N SER A 681 18.61 -31.95 -35.16
CA SER A 681 17.91 -33.23 -35.24
C SER A 681 16.40 -33.10 -35.01
N PHE A 682 15.97 -32.17 -34.14
CA PHE A 682 14.54 -31.90 -33.91
C PHE A 682 13.88 -31.29 -35.14
N LEU A 683 14.59 -30.46 -35.89
CA LEU A 683 14.07 -29.82 -37.12
C LEU A 683 14.03 -30.78 -38.31
N SER A 684 15.00 -31.70 -38.40
CA SER A 684 15.18 -32.56 -39.58
C SER A 684 14.32 -33.83 -39.57
N SER A 685 13.89 -34.30 -38.39
CA SER A 685 13.34 -35.65 -38.21
C SER A 685 11.82 -35.72 -37.99
N GLY A 686 11.06 -34.69 -38.36
CA GLY A 686 9.64 -34.57 -37.95
C GLY A 686 9.49 -34.45 -36.43
N GLY A 687 10.49 -33.86 -35.76
CA GLY A 687 10.65 -33.88 -34.32
C GLY A 687 9.50 -33.21 -33.56
N ASN A 688 9.25 -33.73 -32.37
CA ASN A 688 8.23 -33.22 -31.46
C ASN A 688 8.64 -31.83 -30.95
N PHE A 689 7.86 -30.81 -31.31
CA PHE A 689 8.08 -29.42 -30.92
C PHE A 689 8.21 -29.25 -29.39
N ASN A 690 7.50 -30.06 -28.60
CA ASN A 690 7.58 -30.01 -27.14
C ASN A 690 8.97 -30.43 -26.63
N ASP A 691 9.61 -31.40 -27.29
CA ASP A 691 10.94 -31.89 -26.90
C ASP A 691 12.01 -30.85 -27.27
N MET A 692 11.84 -30.18 -28.42
CA MET A 692 12.68 -29.03 -28.80
C MET A 692 12.55 -27.87 -27.81
N VAL A 693 11.33 -27.53 -27.40
CA VAL A 693 11.08 -26.48 -26.39
C VAL A 693 11.71 -26.87 -25.05
N GLY A 694 11.56 -28.12 -24.61
CA GLY A 694 12.21 -28.64 -23.40
C GLY A 694 13.73 -28.52 -23.47
N TYR A 695 14.33 -28.86 -24.61
CA TYR A 695 15.77 -28.73 -24.82
C TYR A 695 16.27 -27.29 -24.77
N LEU A 696 15.55 -26.35 -25.39
CA LEU A 696 15.89 -24.92 -25.34
C LEU A 696 15.74 -24.35 -23.92
N GLN A 697 14.74 -24.79 -23.16
CA GLN A 697 14.58 -24.42 -21.75
C GLN A 697 15.73 -24.92 -20.89
N GLU A 698 16.17 -26.17 -21.10
CA GLU A 698 17.34 -26.75 -20.42
C GLU A 698 18.62 -25.96 -20.73
N LYS A 699 18.83 -25.59 -22.00
CA LYS A 699 19.98 -24.77 -22.43
C LYS A 699 19.89 -23.31 -21.99
N ASN A 700 18.73 -22.87 -21.49
CA ASN A 700 18.41 -21.46 -21.18
C ASN A 700 18.52 -20.52 -22.41
N GLU A 701 18.20 -21.06 -23.60
CA GLU A 701 18.39 -20.38 -24.88
C GLU A 701 17.08 -19.78 -25.41
N VAL A 702 16.95 -18.45 -25.34
CA VAL A 702 15.70 -17.72 -25.59
C VAL A 702 15.59 -17.11 -27.00
N ALA A 703 16.67 -17.09 -27.80
CA ALA A 703 16.73 -16.38 -29.07
C ALA A 703 15.64 -16.81 -30.07
N LEU A 704 15.45 -18.13 -30.24
CA LEU A 704 14.40 -18.65 -31.13
C LEU A 704 13.01 -18.22 -30.67
N HIS A 705 12.74 -18.24 -29.36
CA HIS A 705 11.45 -17.83 -28.80
C HIS A 705 11.20 -16.33 -28.98
N LEU A 706 12.23 -15.48 -28.84
CA LEU A 706 12.13 -14.04 -29.08
C LEU A 706 11.73 -13.70 -30.52
N ILE A 707 12.20 -14.48 -31.50
CA ILE A 707 11.83 -14.30 -32.90
C ILE A 707 10.47 -14.91 -33.21
N LEU A 708 10.13 -16.07 -32.65
CA LEU A 708 8.90 -16.78 -32.97
C LEU A 708 7.66 -16.20 -32.30
N CYS A 709 7.78 -15.63 -31.10
CA CYS A 709 6.66 -14.99 -30.42
C CYS A 709 6.29 -13.67 -31.10
N SER A 710 5.01 -13.52 -31.47
CA SER A 710 4.53 -12.36 -32.24
C SER A 710 4.70 -11.04 -31.50
N SER A 711 4.51 -11.02 -30.18
CA SER A 711 4.73 -9.82 -29.35
C SER A 711 6.20 -9.35 -29.35
N THR A 712 7.16 -10.23 -29.09
CA THR A 712 8.58 -9.86 -29.07
C THR A 712 9.11 -9.57 -30.47
N ARG A 713 8.64 -10.30 -31.49
CA ARG A 713 8.90 -9.94 -32.90
C ARG A 713 8.40 -8.53 -33.23
N GLY A 714 7.23 -8.15 -32.73
CA GLY A 714 6.68 -6.80 -32.89
C GLY A 714 7.58 -5.73 -32.26
N PHE A 715 8.11 -5.97 -31.06
CA PHE A 715 9.08 -5.06 -30.43
C PHE A 715 10.40 -5.00 -31.21
N LEU A 716 10.93 -6.15 -31.65
CA LEU A 716 12.15 -6.23 -32.44
C LEU A 716 12.00 -5.48 -33.78
N SER A 717 10.90 -5.69 -34.51
CA SER A 717 10.61 -4.97 -35.76
C SER A 717 10.57 -3.46 -35.55
N ALA A 718 9.94 -2.99 -34.47
CA ALA A 718 9.93 -1.57 -34.11
C ALA A 718 11.33 -1.02 -33.80
N ASN A 719 12.17 -1.79 -33.11
CA ASN A 719 13.57 -1.41 -32.83
C ASN A 719 14.46 -1.42 -34.08
N VAL A 720 14.27 -2.38 -35.00
CA VAL A 720 15.16 -2.65 -36.14
C VAL A 720 14.85 -1.80 -37.38
N ARG A 721 13.59 -1.32 -37.55
CA ARG A 721 13.20 -0.43 -38.66
C ARG A 721 14.06 0.84 -38.80
N THR A 722 14.79 1.21 -37.74
CA THR A 722 15.62 2.42 -37.68
C THR A 722 17.10 2.19 -38.01
N PHE A 723 17.62 0.94 -37.99
CA PHE A 723 19.08 0.70 -37.96
C PHE A 723 19.66 -0.24 -39.04
N ARG A 724 18.84 -0.82 -39.93
CA ARG A 724 19.28 -1.80 -40.94
C ARG A 724 20.45 -1.33 -41.84
N GLY A 725 20.63 -0.02 -42.03
CA GLY A 725 21.71 0.55 -42.86
C GLY A 725 23.01 0.88 -42.12
N LEU A 726 23.08 0.70 -40.80
CA LEU A 726 24.19 1.19 -39.95
C LEU A 726 24.98 0.06 -39.25
N THR A 727 24.53 -1.20 -39.39
CA THR A 727 25.16 -2.34 -38.72
C THR A 727 26.41 -2.80 -39.47
N ASP A 728 27.56 -2.75 -38.81
CA ASP A 728 28.81 -3.36 -39.27
C ASP A 728 28.84 -4.85 -38.90
N PRO A 729 28.78 -5.79 -39.87
CA PRO A 729 28.75 -7.22 -39.59
C PRO A 729 30.00 -7.74 -38.88
N ALA A 730 31.15 -7.08 -39.04
CA ALA A 730 32.41 -7.51 -38.40
C ALA A 730 32.40 -7.30 -36.88
N LYS A 731 31.61 -6.32 -36.39
CA LYS A 731 31.45 -6.07 -34.95
C LYS A 731 30.58 -7.10 -34.23
N LEU A 732 29.83 -7.93 -34.98
CA LEU A 732 29.05 -9.04 -34.42
C LEU A 732 29.94 -10.13 -33.81
N TYR A 733 31.12 -10.37 -34.40
CA TYR A 733 32.04 -11.43 -33.95
C TYR A 733 32.84 -11.09 -32.67
N PHE A 734 32.89 -9.82 -32.29
CA PHE A 734 33.57 -9.34 -31.08
C PHE A 734 32.63 -8.54 -30.16
N ALA A 735 31.33 -8.81 -30.26
CA ALA A 735 30.32 -8.04 -29.56
C ALA A 735 30.34 -8.33 -28.05
N ASP A 736 30.45 -7.27 -27.26
CA ASP A 736 30.27 -7.29 -25.82
C ASP A 736 28.76 -7.15 -25.50
N TYR A 737 28.18 -8.19 -24.94
CA TYR A 737 26.75 -8.26 -24.57
C TYR A 737 26.49 -7.91 -23.11
N SER A 738 27.49 -7.45 -22.35
CA SER A 738 27.37 -7.16 -20.92
C SER A 738 26.22 -6.22 -20.58
N VAL A 739 25.94 -5.22 -21.43
CA VAL A 739 24.83 -4.27 -21.25
C VAL A 739 23.43 -4.90 -21.35
N LEU A 740 23.32 -6.08 -21.97
CA LEU A 740 22.08 -6.85 -22.03
C LEU A 740 21.81 -7.63 -20.74
N GLU A 741 22.84 -7.85 -19.93
CA GLU A 741 22.79 -8.67 -18.71
C GLU A 741 22.25 -10.10 -18.96
N VAL A 742 22.61 -10.69 -20.11
CA VAL A 742 22.16 -12.03 -20.56
C VAL A 742 23.14 -13.15 -20.25
N GLU A 743 24.38 -12.80 -19.92
CA GLU A 743 25.45 -13.73 -19.56
C GLU A 743 25.10 -14.42 -18.23
N ASP A 744 25.08 -15.75 -18.26
CA ASP A 744 24.57 -16.57 -17.17
C ASP A 744 25.45 -17.77 -16.83
N ASP A 745 26.64 -17.86 -17.44
CA ASP A 745 27.67 -18.81 -17.05
C ASP A 745 28.42 -18.35 -15.78
N ASP A 746 28.97 -19.32 -15.06
CA ASP A 746 29.61 -19.07 -13.76
C ASP A 746 30.81 -18.12 -13.85
N HIS A 747 31.52 -18.09 -14.98
CA HIS A 747 32.68 -17.22 -15.15
C HIS A 747 32.23 -15.77 -15.29
N SER A 748 31.33 -15.48 -16.21
CA SER A 748 30.81 -14.13 -16.47
C SER A 748 30.08 -13.55 -15.24
N LEU A 749 29.32 -14.38 -14.51
CA LEU A 749 28.65 -13.95 -13.27
C LEU A 749 29.63 -13.61 -12.14
N ARG A 750 30.74 -14.35 -12.03
CA ARG A 750 31.81 -14.05 -11.07
C ARG A 750 32.53 -12.75 -11.45
N GLU A 751 32.83 -12.57 -12.72
CA GLU A 751 33.46 -11.35 -13.22
C GLU A 751 32.57 -10.13 -12.97
N LYS A 752 31.27 -10.23 -13.26
CA LYS A 752 30.28 -9.19 -12.95
C LYS A 752 30.26 -8.84 -11.46
N ARG A 753 30.31 -9.87 -10.59
CA ARG A 753 30.35 -9.68 -9.12
C ARG A 753 31.61 -8.93 -8.69
N LEU A 754 32.77 -9.27 -9.24
CA LEU A 754 34.05 -8.63 -8.92
C LEU A 754 34.12 -7.18 -9.40
N LYS A 755 33.56 -6.87 -10.57
CA LYS A 755 33.56 -5.52 -11.13
C LYS A 755 32.69 -4.54 -10.33
N HIS A 756 31.66 -5.03 -9.63
CA HIS A 756 30.65 -4.19 -8.94
C HIS A 756 30.04 -3.08 -9.82
N VAL A 757 30.01 -3.29 -11.13
CA VAL A 757 29.44 -2.37 -12.10
C VAL A 757 27.94 -2.61 -12.21
N GLN A 758 27.17 -1.53 -12.18
CA GLN A 758 25.73 -1.56 -12.38
C GLN A 758 25.36 -0.85 -13.68
N ILE A 759 24.38 -1.37 -14.41
CA ILE A 759 23.90 -0.77 -15.66
C ILE A 759 22.71 0.14 -15.34
N ASP A 760 22.76 1.39 -15.80
CA ASP A 760 21.64 2.31 -15.72
C ASP A 760 20.53 1.87 -16.69
N VAL A 761 19.32 1.65 -16.17
CA VAL A 761 18.18 1.18 -16.98
C VAL A 761 17.66 2.22 -17.96
N PHE A 762 17.87 3.52 -17.70
CA PHE A 762 17.43 4.59 -18.57
C PHE A 762 18.44 4.88 -19.68
N LYS A 763 19.72 5.06 -19.31
CA LYS A 763 20.80 5.38 -20.24
C LYS A 763 21.39 4.15 -20.93
N ARG A 764 21.18 2.95 -20.40
CA ARG A 764 21.82 1.69 -20.87
C ARG A 764 23.34 1.80 -20.91
N ALA A 765 23.90 2.36 -19.85
CA ALA A 765 25.34 2.57 -19.71
C ALA A 765 25.77 2.20 -18.29
N GLU A 766 27.05 1.87 -18.14
CA GLU A 766 27.64 1.60 -16.83
C GLU A 766 27.58 2.83 -15.92
N LEU A 767 27.12 2.63 -14.69
CA LEU A 767 27.11 3.65 -13.66
C LEU A 767 28.52 3.75 -13.04
N ALA A 768 29.29 4.77 -13.48
CA ALA A 768 30.66 5.02 -13.00
C ALA A 768 30.71 5.18 -11.46
N PRO A 769 31.58 4.46 -10.72
CA PRO A 769 31.60 4.46 -9.25
C PRO A 769 31.67 5.88 -8.66
N PRO A 770 31.10 6.12 -7.46
CA PRO A 770 31.09 7.45 -6.86
C PRO A 770 32.53 7.96 -6.72
N ARG A 771 32.83 9.11 -7.33
CA ARG A 771 34.15 9.76 -7.17
C ARG A 771 34.31 10.19 -5.71
N PRO A 772 35.45 9.90 -5.06
CA PRO A 772 35.70 10.42 -3.72
C PRO A 772 35.69 11.95 -3.78
N THR A 773 34.81 12.58 -3.00
CA THR A 773 34.75 14.03 -2.86
C THR A 773 35.98 14.49 -2.09
N ASN A 774 36.98 15.03 -2.79
CA ASN A 774 38.08 15.75 -2.16
C ASN A 774 37.52 17.06 -1.55
N ASN A 775 37.23 17.04 -0.26
CA ASN A 775 37.01 18.26 0.53
C ASN A 775 38.35 18.99 0.73
N SER A 776 38.80 19.72 -0.29
CA SER A 776 39.87 20.70 -0.15
C SER A 776 39.86 21.75 -1.26
N SER A 777 39.00 22.75 -1.14
CA SER A 777 39.34 24.16 -1.43
C SER A 777 38.13 25.05 -1.18
N GLY A 778 38.20 25.83 -0.10
CA GLY A 778 37.27 26.93 0.13
C GLY A 778 37.51 28.03 -0.89
N THR A 779 36.48 28.36 -1.67
CA THR A 779 36.24 29.73 -2.12
C THR A 779 34.74 29.97 -2.12
N SER A 780 34.34 30.92 -1.28
CA SER A 780 32.98 31.42 -1.11
C SER A 780 32.50 32.13 -2.37
N ASN A 781 31.39 31.68 -2.94
CA ASN A 781 30.44 32.56 -3.63
C ASN A 781 29.02 32.02 -3.46
N GLY A 782 28.20 32.79 -2.74
CA GLY A 782 26.87 32.41 -2.32
C GLY A 782 25.84 32.46 -3.45
N HIS A 783 25.17 31.34 -3.66
CA HIS A 783 23.79 31.31 -4.13
C HIS A 783 23.01 30.27 -3.30
N MET A 784 21.91 30.75 -2.70
CA MET A 784 21.03 29.98 -1.83
C MET A 784 20.30 28.91 -2.66
N ASN A 785 20.67 27.66 -2.46
CA ASN A 785 19.82 26.49 -2.71
C ASN A 785 20.30 25.37 -1.79
N SER A 786 19.88 25.41 -0.52
CA SER A 786 20.21 24.38 0.46
C SER A 786 19.31 23.16 0.31
N PHE A 787 19.54 22.36 -0.72
CA PHE A 787 19.34 20.92 -0.58
C PHE A 787 20.66 20.36 -0.05
N SER A 788 20.64 19.81 1.16
CA SER A 788 21.77 19.09 1.76
C SER A 788 22.41 18.16 0.72
N GLN A 789 23.69 18.37 0.39
CA GLN A 789 24.47 17.45 -0.44
C GLN A 789 24.68 16.15 0.36
N GLY A 790 23.66 15.30 0.36
CA GLY A 790 23.77 13.91 0.81
C GLY A 790 24.62 13.09 -0.17
N PRO A 791 24.96 11.85 0.18
CA PRO A 791 25.65 10.94 -0.73
C PRO A 791 24.86 10.81 -2.05
N PRO A 792 25.53 10.56 -3.19
CA PRO A 792 24.83 10.31 -4.44
C PRO A 792 23.80 9.19 -4.23
N MET A 793 22.58 9.38 -4.72
CA MET A 793 21.48 8.45 -4.53
C MET A 793 21.20 7.68 -5.82
N LEU A 794 20.73 6.44 -5.69
CA LEU A 794 20.29 5.60 -6.79
C LEU A 794 18.82 5.23 -6.59
N ARG A 795 18.08 5.14 -7.69
CA ARG A 795 16.77 4.50 -7.73
C ARG A 795 16.99 3.02 -7.97
N ARG A 796 16.48 2.17 -7.08
CA ARG A 796 16.50 0.72 -7.22
C ARG A 796 15.09 0.18 -7.36
N CYS A 797 14.87 -0.63 -8.38
CA CYS A 797 13.58 -1.25 -8.62
C CYS A 797 13.28 -2.26 -7.50
N VAL A 798 12.10 -2.16 -6.89
CA VAL A 798 11.68 -3.06 -5.80
C VAL A 798 11.48 -4.51 -6.24
N ARG A 799 11.30 -4.80 -7.53
CA ARG A 799 11.02 -6.16 -8.04
C ARG A 799 12.23 -6.86 -8.63
N CYS A 800 12.94 -6.18 -9.53
CA CYS A 800 14.00 -6.78 -10.33
C CYS A 800 15.40 -6.28 -9.97
N ALA A 801 15.50 -5.47 -8.91
CA ALA A 801 16.73 -4.87 -8.40
C ALA A 801 17.52 -3.95 -9.36
N ALA A 802 17.07 -3.82 -10.62
CA ALA A 802 17.67 -2.93 -11.61
C ALA A 802 17.74 -1.49 -11.11
N VAL A 803 18.74 -0.74 -11.55
CA VAL A 803 19.07 0.58 -10.99
C VAL A 803 19.01 1.69 -12.04
N MET A 804 18.82 2.91 -11.55
CA MET A 804 18.85 4.14 -12.34
C MET A 804 19.44 5.25 -11.47
N ASP A 805 20.27 6.10 -12.05
CA ASP A 805 20.81 7.26 -11.36
C ASP A 805 19.69 8.21 -10.88
N ASP A 806 19.81 8.79 -9.68
CA ASP A 806 18.80 9.74 -9.21
C ASP A 806 19.08 11.15 -9.73
N ILE A 807 18.46 11.48 -10.86
CA ILE A 807 18.65 12.77 -11.55
C ILE A 807 17.77 13.88 -10.91
N SER A 808 17.35 13.73 -9.65
CA SER A 808 16.42 14.66 -8.98
C SER A 808 16.96 16.08 -8.75
N GLY A 809 18.25 16.33 -9.03
CA GLY A 809 18.93 17.62 -8.84
C GLY A 809 19.44 18.33 -10.10
N SER A 810 19.29 17.78 -11.31
CA SER A 810 19.69 18.50 -12.53
C SER A 810 18.64 19.56 -12.85
N GLY A 811 19.03 20.83 -13.02
CA GLY A 811 18.14 21.97 -13.23
C GLY A 811 17.19 21.89 -14.44
N SER A 812 16.58 23.03 -14.80
CA SER A 812 15.56 23.19 -15.88
C SER A 812 15.94 22.55 -17.23
N ARG A 813 15.69 21.23 -17.36
CA ARG A 813 15.84 20.41 -18.57
C ARG A 813 14.49 19.78 -18.90
N PRO A 814 13.53 20.58 -19.41
CA PRO A 814 12.16 20.14 -19.58
C PRO A 814 12.03 18.94 -20.54
N GLY A 815 12.93 18.82 -21.53
CA GLY A 815 12.89 17.76 -22.55
C GLY A 815 13.31 16.43 -21.96
N TYR A 816 14.40 16.45 -21.19
CA TYR A 816 14.88 15.33 -20.40
C TYR A 816 13.84 14.89 -19.37
N GLN A 817 13.24 15.82 -18.63
CA GLN A 817 12.19 15.49 -17.66
C GLN A 817 10.94 14.89 -18.32
N PHE A 818 10.58 15.35 -19.53
CA PHE A 818 9.48 14.78 -20.30
C PHE A 818 9.72 13.32 -20.68
N VAL A 819 10.93 12.98 -21.10
CA VAL A 819 11.32 11.59 -21.43
C VAL A 819 11.48 10.75 -20.16
N LEU A 820 12.14 11.30 -19.12
CA LEU A 820 12.33 10.64 -17.82
C LEU A 820 10.99 10.37 -17.11
N ALA A 821 9.94 11.16 -17.36
CA ALA A 821 8.60 10.91 -16.83
C ALA A 821 8.01 9.56 -17.29
N GLN A 822 8.53 8.97 -18.38
CA GLN A 822 8.17 7.61 -18.81
C GLN A 822 8.81 6.52 -17.92
N GLN A 823 9.84 6.89 -17.14
CA GLN A 823 10.54 6.03 -16.18
C GLN A 823 10.10 6.27 -14.72
N ARG A 824 8.85 6.70 -14.49
CA ARG A 824 8.26 6.73 -13.12
C ARG A 824 8.24 5.34 -12.46
N LYS A 825 8.32 4.29 -13.27
CA LYS A 825 8.49 2.89 -12.84
C LYS A 825 9.59 2.24 -13.66
N CYS A 826 10.14 1.13 -13.17
CA CYS A 826 11.09 0.32 -13.92
C CYS A 826 10.46 -0.29 -15.17
N SER A 827 11.28 -0.76 -16.11
CA SER A 827 10.83 -1.54 -17.29
C SER A 827 9.93 -2.73 -16.92
N CYS A 828 10.09 -3.31 -15.73
CA CYS A 828 9.23 -4.37 -15.20
C CYS A 828 8.00 -3.87 -14.42
N SER A 829 7.63 -2.59 -14.51
CA SER A 829 6.54 -1.97 -13.73
C SER A 829 6.74 -1.94 -12.21
N GLY A 830 7.88 -2.38 -11.69
CA GLY A 830 8.22 -2.22 -10.28
C GLY A 830 8.47 -0.75 -9.94
N ASN A 831 8.01 -0.32 -8.77
CA ASN A 831 8.27 1.03 -8.25
C ASN A 831 9.75 1.22 -7.89
N TRP A 832 10.15 2.48 -7.73
CA TRP A 832 11.50 2.85 -7.34
C TRP A 832 11.61 3.10 -5.83
N GLY A 833 12.56 2.45 -5.19
CA GLY A 833 13.08 2.83 -3.88
C GLY A 833 14.34 3.67 -4.04
N LEU A 834 14.47 4.76 -3.30
CA LEU A 834 15.69 5.56 -3.28
C LEU A 834 16.65 4.99 -2.25
N ILE A 835 17.89 4.70 -2.66
CA ILE A 835 18.94 4.15 -1.80
C ILE A 835 20.24 4.96 -1.94
N PRO A 836 21.06 5.04 -0.89
CA PRO A 836 22.40 5.60 -1.02
C PRO A 836 23.22 4.79 -2.02
N ARG A 837 24.03 5.46 -2.81
CA ARG A 837 25.05 4.81 -3.62
C ARG A 837 26.18 4.38 -2.72
N THR A 838 26.20 3.11 -2.35
CA THR A 838 27.32 2.52 -1.60
C THR A 838 28.60 2.66 -2.43
N PRO A 839 29.70 3.19 -1.86
CA PRO A 839 31.00 3.05 -2.50
C PRO A 839 31.29 1.56 -2.64
N ALA A 840 31.85 1.14 -3.77
CA ALA A 840 32.39 -0.21 -3.88
C ALA A 840 33.34 -0.41 -2.70
N SER A 841 33.02 -1.34 -1.80
CA SER A 841 33.97 -1.78 -0.78
C SER A 841 35.18 -2.31 -1.52
N ALA A 842 36.30 -1.60 -1.38
CA ALA A 842 37.58 -1.95 -2.00
C ALA A 842 38.08 -3.32 -1.54
#